data_AF-A0A1I2E7Q3-F1
#
_entry.id   AF-A0A1I2E7Q3-F1
#
_cell.length_a   1.000
_cell.length_b   1.000
_cell.length_c   1.000
_cell.angle_alpha   90.00
_cell.angle_beta   90.00
_cell.angle_gamma   90.00
#
_symmetry.space_group_name_H-M   'P 1'
#
loop_
_entity.id
_entity.type
_entity.pdbx_description
1 polymer ?
#
loop_
_entity_poly.entity_id
_entity_poly.type
_entity_poly.pdbx_seq_one_letter_code
_entity_poly.pdbx_strand_id
1 'polypeptide(L)'
;QSNDAGECSAVVSWIEPTALDNCTAPGSLVWSKSHTPGSTFAVGTTAVTYAATDAAGNISLTCSFDVTVTDDEAPTITCGNTIEKTIQSNASCTSYIEVPVPEVNDNCGIASIENNINGASDASGDYPGGETVIEWMVTDYGGNSKTCEQLIIVYAIPSAFDDVAITAEDTPTTIAVVANDVDCDNNIDLNTLTITSGPAHGNVNITSNGGINYTPDKNYAGTDFFSYRICDEDEQCDEANVAITVRSQNDPPVAVDDLNNTFVDINVGGNVLTNDYDIDGNSLSVAIAGNPSHGSVVLNSNGDYTYSPTAGYLGEDHFSYQLRDGHGGTSTAEVFITIISDHAMSNQPPVANEDVYVGKMNTSIIGNVLKNDYDPDGDPLTLNTNLVAQPSEGTIQINADGSFIYSPKTNYSGQISFTYQVCDDGEPLQCNTAQVILIIDRNSNDNSTVAVDDAFFTKVNNTLTANVVGNDYDPEGHSTTVSLIGQALHGDVVLNANGGFSYTPDTDYIGPDHFTYRSCDQGSPTACDQATVYINVSEVNHPPVAVDDWFGRDGAAANILLNDYDPDGDELVLNTTPVVSVQHGTLIINADGSFSYTPEQLYFEQDSFTYQVCDNALVPLCDEATVIIYVDSDNDGVANVFDIDDDNDGILDIVEGDKAVDTDNDGVPDSLDIDSDNDGIPDNLESQHAEDYVAPSGADADGDGWDDAYDNDNGGTPIVIVDTDGDGIGDYLDVDSDNDGIIDAIEGNDSNHDGVADSIATGVDSDGDGLDDAYDTVNNKSSTATNALGSNVIMGNSDGDEVPDWRDIDSDNDGIVDSVEGQDSQLAYVAPTGNDSDGDGLDDAYDPDVGGIQVGVVDTDSDGIPDYLDEDSDNDLVPDFVEGQDLNKDGQPDHEFMGLDADGDGLDNSNDTSDDITRLENPMGTNVPLADSDGDGIPDWRDTDDDGDGLQTASKEDWNEDGDPTNDDCNYNGIPNYLDEESCDLLIPDAFSPNGDGINDHFRIRGMYKYPNAKIEIYNRWGAVVYTKENYGNITMYGDPDAWWDGRANSKGTSGSEILPTGTYFVVLILENSFVHKGIVYINR
;
A
#
# COMPACT_ATOMS: atom_id res chain seq x y z
N GLN A 1 -85.01 -99.89 -29.74
CA GLN A 1 -85.42 -98.90 -30.77
C GLN A 1 -84.94 -97.57 -30.26
N SER A 2 -84.37 -96.71 -31.10
CA SER A 2 -83.99 -95.37 -30.67
C SER A 2 -85.25 -94.53 -30.39
N ASN A 3 -85.14 -93.49 -29.56
CA ASN A 3 -86.19 -92.49 -29.36
C ASN A 3 -86.62 -91.83 -30.68
N ASP A 4 -87.85 -91.31 -30.68
CA ASP A 4 -88.33 -90.48 -31.77
C ASP A 4 -87.63 -89.11 -31.70
N ALA A 5 -87.32 -88.51 -32.85
CA ALA A 5 -86.46 -87.33 -32.91
C ALA A 5 -86.99 -86.14 -32.09
N GLY A 6 -86.15 -85.55 -31.24
CA GLY A 6 -86.49 -84.45 -30.34
C GLY A 6 -87.40 -84.80 -29.15
N GLU A 7 -87.71 -86.09 -28.93
CA GLU A 7 -88.60 -86.56 -27.85
C GLU A 7 -87.89 -87.60 -26.96
N CYS A 8 -88.14 -87.61 -25.65
CA CYS A 8 -87.60 -88.66 -24.75
C CYS A 8 -88.44 -89.93 -24.68
N SER A 9 -88.94 -90.37 -25.82
CA SER A 9 -89.74 -91.58 -25.93
C SER A 9 -89.75 -92.11 -27.36
N ALA A 10 -90.06 -93.40 -27.53
CA ALA A 10 -90.33 -93.98 -28.84
C ALA A 10 -91.70 -94.62 -28.87
N VAL A 11 -92.41 -94.48 -29.98
CA VAL A 11 -93.54 -95.36 -30.29
C VAL A 11 -93.01 -96.71 -30.77
N VAL A 12 -93.24 -97.76 -29.98
CA VAL A 12 -92.74 -99.11 -30.28
C VAL A 12 -93.88 -100.03 -30.71
N SER A 13 -93.67 -100.76 -31.80
CA SER A 13 -94.62 -101.74 -32.31
C SER A 13 -94.00 -103.13 -32.35
N TRP A 14 -94.78 -104.15 -31.99
CA TRP A 14 -94.40 -105.57 -31.99
C TRP A 14 -95.57 -106.45 -32.43
N ILE A 15 -95.27 -107.71 -32.75
CA ILE A 15 -96.30 -108.71 -33.03
C ILE A 15 -96.81 -109.25 -31.70
N GLU A 16 -98.12 -109.12 -31.43
CA GLU A 16 -98.70 -109.60 -30.18
C GLU A 16 -98.49 -111.12 -29.98
N PRO A 17 -98.21 -111.58 -28.75
CA PRO A 17 -98.09 -113.00 -28.45
C PRO A 17 -99.42 -113.73 -28.65
N THR A 18 -99.33 -115.03 -28.96
CA THR A 18 -100.51 -115.89 -29.16
C THR A 18 -100.69 -116.85 -27.99
N ALA A 19 -101.94 -117.20 -27.67
CA ALA A 19 -102.28 -118.21 -26.68
C ALA A 19 -103.37 -119.14 -27.23
N LEU A 20 -103.33 -120.42 -26.83
CA LEU A 20 -104.29 -121.45 -27.20
C LEU A 20 -104.78 -122.16 -25.94
N ASP A 21 -106.07 -122.48 -25.90
CA ASP A 21 -106.70 -123.29 -24.86
C ASP A 21 -107.38 -124.52 -25.49
N ASN A 22 -107.44 -125.63 -24.76
CA ASN A 22 -107.95 -126.90 -25.27
C ASN A 22 -109.48 -126.99 -25.32
N CYS A 23 -110.20 -126.09 -24.65
CA CYS A 23 -111.67 -126.13 -24.51
C CYS A 23 -112.36 -124.81 -24.89
N THR A 24 -111.63 -123.72 -25.11
CA THR A 24 -112.17 -122.42 -25.53
C THR A 24 -111.97 -122.16 -27.03
N ALA A 25 -113.02 -121.73 -27.74
CA ALA A 25 -112.94 -121.45 -29.17
C ALA A 25 -111.93 -120.32 -29.50
N PRO A 26 -111.20 -120.40 -30.63
CA PRO A 26 -110.24 -119.35 -31.03
C PRO A 26 -110.90 -117.96 -31.07
N GLY A 27 -110.33 -116.99 -30.34
CA GLY A 27 -110.83 -115.61 -30.27
C GLY A 27 -111.75 -115.28 -29.09
N SER A 28 -112.06 -116.23 -28.19
CA SER A 28 -112.87 -115.99 -26.99
C SER A 28 -112.07 -115.79 -25.68
N LEU A 29 -110.75 -115.71 -25.77
CA LEU A 29 -109.88 -115.44 -24.60
C LEU A 29 -109.91 -113.96 -24.23
N VAL A 30 -110.04 -113.65 -22.94
CA VAL A 30 -109.92 -112.29 -22.42
C VAL A 30 -108.45 -112.02 -22.09
N TRP A 31 -107.89 -110.94 -22.66
CA TRP A 31 -106.47 -110.59 -22.48
C TRP A 31 -106.29 -109.48 -21.46
N SER A 32 -105.35 -109.67 -20.54
CA SER A 32 -104.74 -108.60 -19.75
C SER A 32 -103.39 -108.25 -20.37
N LYS A 33 -103.24 -106.99 -20.79
CA LYS A 33 -102.06 -106.47 -21.48
C LYS A 33 -101.57 -105.25 -20.72
N SER A 34 -100.27 -105.16 -20.43
CA SER A 34 -99.70 -103.94 -19.84
C SER A 34 -99.57 -102.80 -20.86
N HIS A 35 -99.34 -103.13 -22.13
CA HIS A 35 -99.21 -102.18 -23.25
C HIS A 35 -99.78 -102.79 -24.54
N THR A 36 -100.01 -101.98 -25.57
CA THR A 36 -100.47 -102.43 -26.91
C THR A 36 -99.45 -102.04 -27.98
N PRO A 37 -99.33 -102.79 -29.11
CA PRO A 37 -98.45 -102.39 -30.20
C PRO A 37 -98.76 -100.95 -30.66
N GLY A 38 -97.73 -100.10 -30.74
CA GLY A 38 -97.87 -98.67 -31.00
C GLY A 38 -98.06 -97.82 -29.74
N SER A 39 -97.91 -98.39 -28.54
CA SER A 39 -97.75 -97.62 -27.31
C SER A 39 -96.42 -96.85 -27.31
N THR A 40 -96.41 -95.69 -26.66
CA THR A 40 -95.22 -94.88 -26.41
C THR A 40 -94.49 -95.41 -25.18
N PHE A 41 -93.18 -95.61 -25.29
CA PHE A 41 -92.31 -96.02 -24.21
C PHE A 41 -91.28 -94.92 -23.97
N ALA A 42 -91.11 -94.49 -22.73
CA ALA A 42 -89.99 -93.63 -22.36
C ALA A 42 -88.66 -94.38 -22.57
N VAL A 43 -87.56 -93.64 -22.73
CA VAL A 43 -86.21 -94.21 -22.79
C VAL A 43 -85.94 -95.10 -21.57
N GLY A 44 -85.31 -96.26 -21.81
CA GLY A 44 -85.10 -97.32 -20.82
C GLY A 44 -85.78 -98.65 -21.19
N THR A 45 -85.72 -99.61 -20.28
CA THR A 45 -86.28 -100.95 -20.48
C THR A 45 -87.63 -101.09 -19.76
N THR A 46 -88.68 -101.34 -20.52
CA THR A 46 -90.03 -101.62 -20.00
C THR A 46 -90.42 -103.06 -20.31
N ALA A 47 -90.74 -103.83 -19.27
CA ALA A 47 -91.28 -105.17 -19.42
C ALA A 47 -92.75 -105.10 -19.88
N VAL A 48 -93.05 -105.66 -21.05
CA VAL A 48 -94.41 -105.79 -21.56
C VAL A 48 -94.95 -107.17 -21.20
N THR A 49 -96.05 -107.22 -20.44
CA THR A 49 -96.65 -108.46 -19.93
C THR A 49 -98.00 -108.75 -20.58
N TYR A 50 -98.20 -110.02 -20.94
CA TYR A 50 -99.46 -110.56 -21.46
C TYR A 50 -99.91 -111.76 -20.62
N ALA A 51 -101.20 -111.79 -20.28
CA ALA A 51 -101.87 -112.96 -19.73
C ALA A 51 -103.24 -113.15 -20.39
N ALA A 52 -103.56 -114.39 -20.74
CA ALA A 52 -104.86 -114.75 -21.30
C ALA A 52 -105.70 -115.47 -20.26
N THR A 53 -106.98 -115.15 -20.17
CA THR A 53 -107.97 -115.80 -19.30
C THR A 53 -108.98 -116.56 -20.14
N ASP A 54 -109.18 -117.84 -19.85
CA ASP A 54 -110.17 -118.68 -20.53
C ASP A 54 -111.61 -118.42 -20.04
N ALA A 55 -112.60 -119.04 -20.69
CA ALA A 55 -114.01 -118.87 -20.32
C ALA A 55 -114.38 -119.50 -18.97
N ALA A 56 -113.53 -120.38 -18.42
CA ALA A 56 -113.69 -120.97 -17.09
C ALA A 56 -113.05 -120.11 -15.98
N GLY A 57 -112.33 -119.05 -16.35
CA GLY A 57 -111.63 -118.15 -15.43
C GLY A 57 -110.20 -118.58 -15.08
N ASN A 58 -109.63 -119.57 -15.78
CA ASN A 58 -108.22 -119.92 -15.61
C ASN A 58 -107.35 -118.89 -16.33
N ILE A 59 -106.29 -118.41 -15.66
CA ILE A 59 -105.37 -117.41 -16.20
C ILE A 59 -104.07 -118.11 -16.61
N SER A 60 -103.59 -117.85 -17.82
CA SER A 60 -102.30 -118.35 -18.30
C SER A 60 -101.15 -117.82 -17.45
N LEU A 61 -100.03 -118.53 -17.45
CA LEU A 61 -98.76 -117.94 -17.00
C LEU A 61 -98.52 -116.65 -17.79
N THR A 62 -98.10 -115.61 -17.08
CA THR A 62 -97.74 -114.33 -17.69
C THR A 62 -96.53 -114.53 -18.59
N CYS A 63 -96.68 -114.18 -19.86
CA CYS A 63 -95.57 -114.07 -20.80
C CYS A 63 -95.09 -112.62 -20.80
N SER A 64 -93.78 -112.41 -20.68
CA SER A 64 -93.18 -111.08 -20.73
C SER A 64 -92.03 -111.03 -21.71
N PHE A 65 -91.86 -109.89 -22.37
CA PHE A 65 -90.66 -109.53 -23.12
C PHE A 65 -90.35 -108.06 -22.87
N ASP A 66 -89.10 -107.69 -23.09
CA ASP A 66 -88.62 -106.35 -22.80
C ASP A 66 -88.64 -105.48 -24.07
N VAL A 67 -89.15 -104.26 -23.93
CA VAL A 67 -88.97 -103.17 -24.89
C VAL A 67 -87.89 -102.26 -24.33
N THR A 68 -86.78 -102.16 -25.05
CA THR A 68 -85.71 -101.20 -24.74
C THR A 68 -85.74 -100.06 -25.75
N VAL A 69 -86.01 -98.85 -25.25
CA VAL A 69 -85.83 -97.61 -26.00
C VAL A 69 -84.48 -97.00 -25.60
N THR A 70 -83.62 -96.72 -26.58
CA THR A 70 -82.31 -96.05 -26.39
C THR A 70 -82.40 -94.62 -26.88
N ASP A 71 -81.57 -93.75 -26.33
CA ASP A 71 -81.43 -92.38 -26.82
C ASP A 71 -80.14 -92.29 -27.64
N ASP A 72 -80.26 -91.89 -28.91
CA ASP A 72 -79.14 -91.82 -29.86
C ASP A 72 -78.89 -90.37 -30.33
N GLU A 73 -79.63 -89.38 -29.79
CA GLU A 73 -79.41 -87.96 -30.08
C GLU A 73 -78.40 -87.39 -29.07
N ALA A 74 -77.35 -86.74 -29.55
CA ALA A 74 -76.36 -86.14 -28.64
C ALA A 74 -76.86 -84.80 -28.06
N PRO A 75 -76.48 -84.45 -26.83
CA PRO A 75 -76.84 -83.18 -26.21
C PRO A 75 -76.23 -81.99 -26.98
N THR A 76 -76.82 -80.80 -26.81
CA THR A 76 -76.27 -79.53 -27.29
C THR A 76 -75.53 -78.82 -26.16
N ILE A 77 -74.40 -78.17 -26.48
CA ILE A 77 -73.59 -77.40 -25.54
C ILE A 77 -73.10 -76.11 -26.20
N THR A 78 -73.19 -74.99 -25.48
CA THR A 78 -72.65 -73.68 -25.88
C THR A 78 -71.73 -73.17 -24.77
N CYS A 79 -70.43 -73.12 -25.05
CA CYS A 79 -69.41 -72.57 -24.14
C CYS A 79 -69.49 -71.04 -24.10
N GLY A 80 -69.04 -70.44 -23.00
CA GLY A 80 -68.91 -68.99 -22.85
C GLY A 80 -67.80 -68.41 -23.73
N ASN A 81 -67.74 -67.08 -23.81
CA ASN A 81 -66.64 -66.37 -24.45
C ASN A 81 -65.33 -66.54 -23.65
N THR A 82 -64.21 -66.15 -24.27
CA THR A 82 -62.92 -65.98 -23.59
C THR A 82 -63.07 -65.05 -22.38
N ILE A 83 -62.46 -65.42 -21.25
CA ILE A 83 -62.37 -64.58 -20.06
C ILE A 83 -60.92 -64.10 -19.94
N GLU A 84 -60.72 -62.78 -19.93
CA GLU A 84 -59.41 -62.14 -19.80
C GLU A 84 -59.28 -61.48 -18.43
N LYS A 85 -58.12 -61.63 -17.79
CA LYS A 85 -57.82 -61.00 -16.50
C LYS A 85 -56.37 -60.59 -16.42
N THR A 86 -56.10 -59.36 -16.00
CA THR A 86 -54.73 -58.90 -15.71
C THR A 86 -54.43 -59.00 -14.22
N ILE A 87 -53.26 -59.53 -13.88
CA ILE A 87 -52.69 -59.57 -12.53
C ILE A 87 -51.31 -58.92 -12.52
N GLN A 88 -50.85 -58.52 -11.34
CA GLN A 88 -49.45 -58.17 -11.13
C GLN A 88 -48.69 -59.41 -10.64
N SER A 89 -47.55 -59.70 -11.28
CA SER A 89 -46.71 -60.83 -10.92
C SER A 89 -46.32 -60.77 -9.45
N ASN A 90 -46.58 -61.86 -8.74
CA ASN A 90 -46.34 -61.99 -7.30
C ASN A 90 -46.16 -63.48 -6.97
N ALA A 91 -45.76 -63.78 -5.73
CA ALA A 91 -45.44 -65.14 -5.31
C ALA A 91 -46.55 -66.20 -5.52
N SER A 92 -47.82 -65.80 -5.66
CA SER A 92 -48.93 -66.75 -5.90
C SER A 92 -49.18 -67.07 -7.37
N CYS A 93 -48.82 -66.17 -8.30
CA CYS A 93 -49.00 -66.31 -9.75
C CYS A 93 -50.36 -66.83 -10.23
N THR A 94 -51.44 -66.58 -9.47
CA THR A 94 -52.79 -67.03 -9.81
C THR A 94 -53.84 -65.95 -9.58
N SER A 95 -54.93 -65.96 -10.37
CA SER A 95 -56.14 -65.17 -10.13
C SER A 95 -57.35 -66.07 -9.97
N TYR A 96 -58.20 -65.76 -8.99
CA TYR A 96 -59.53 -66.37 -8.92
C TYR A 96 -60.40 -65.87 -10.08
N ILE A 97 -60.94 -66.80 -10.87
CA ILE A 97 -61.84 -66.53 -11.99
C ILE A 97 -63.17 -67.24 -11.75
N GLU A 98 -64.26 -66.49 -11.81
CA GLU A 98 -65.61 -67.05 -11.87
C GLU A 98 -65.90 -67.52 -13.30
N VAL A 99 -66.07 -68.83 -13.50
CA VAL A 99 -66.33 -69.41 -14.82
C VAL A 99 -67.81 -69.80 -14.92
N PRO A 100 -68.59 -69.15 -15.80
CA PRO A 100 -69.98 -69.52 -16.01
C PRO A 100 -70.11 -70.95 -16.54
N VAL A 101 -71.02 -71.73 -15.95
CA VAL A 101 -71.38 -73.08 -16.43
C VAL A 101 -71.95 -72.96 -17.85
N PRO A 102 -71.53 -73.81 -18.81
CA PRO A 102 -72.01 -73.75 -20.19
C PRO A 102 -73.51 -74.02 -20.30
N GLU A 103 -74.16 -73.40 -21.28
CA GLU A 103 -75.56 -73.66 -21.57
C GLU A 103 -75.69 -75.01 -22.27
N VAL A 104 -76.41 -75.95 -21.63
CA VAL A 104 -76.64 -77.31 -22.14
C VAL A 104 -78.13 -77.59 -22.29
N ASN A 105 -78.48 -78.35 -23.31
CA ASN A 105 -79.85 -78.81 -23.51
C ASN A 105 -79.87 -80.15 -24.24
N ASP A 106 -80.83 -81.00 -23.87
CA ASP A 106 -81.04 -82.32 -24.46
C ASP A 106 -82.53 -82.71 -24.42
N ASN A 107 -82.94 -83.60 -25.32
CA ASN A 107 -84.34 -84.05 -25.43
C ASN A 107 -84.73 -85.02 -24.29
N CYS A 108 -83.78 -85.76 -23.72
CA CYS A 108 -83.92 -86.76 -22.67
C CYS A 108 -83.34 -86.36 -21.32
N GLY A 109 -82.66 -85.21 -21.28
CA GLY A 109 -82.11 -84.62 -20.08
C GLY A 109 -80.63 -84.98 -19.89
N ILE A 110 -79.95 -84.11 -19.15
CA ILE A 110 -78.51 -84.18 -18.95
C ILE A 110 -78.19 -85.08 -17.75
N ALA A 111 -77.26 -86.02 -17.95
CA ALA A 111 -76.74 -86.88 -16.90
C ALA A 111 -75.54 -86.25 -16.17
N SER A 112 -74.61 -85.64 -16.91
CA SER A 112 -73.45 -84.94 -16.33
C SER A 112 -72.97 -83.77 -17.19
N ILE A 113 -72.39 -82.78 -16.50
CA ILE A 113 -71.59 -81.70 -17.08
C ILE A 113 -70.26 -81.74 -16.34
N GLU A 114 -69.17 -81.95 -17.06
CA GLU A 114 -67.83 -82.11 -16.50
C GLU A 114 -66.84 -81.22 -17.27
N ASN A 115 -65.75 -80.83 -16.62
CA ASN A 115 -64.65 -80.11 -17.25
C ASN A 115 -63.30 -80.80 -16.99
N ASN A 116 -62.30 -80.51 -17.82
CA ASN A 116 -60.94 -81.04 -17.70
C ASN A 116 -60.12 -80.49 -16.52
N ILE A 117 -60.54 -79.40 -15.86
CA ILE A 117 -59.81 -78.78 -14.75
C ILE A 117 -60.01 -79.57 -13.45
N ASN A 118 -61.26 -79.92 -13.12
CA ASN A 118 -61.59 -80.57 -11.85
C ASN A 118 -62.64 -81.69 -11.97
N GLY A 119 -63.14 -81.99 -13.18
CA GLY A 119 -64.15 -83.03 -13.41
C GLY A 119 -65.55 -82.69 -12.89
N ALA A 120 -65.82 -81.42 -12.56
CA ALA A 120 -67.10 -80.97 -12.02
C ALA A 120 -67.88 -80.07 -13.00
N SER A 121 -69.08 -79.66 -12.62
CA SER A 121 -69.89 -78.72 -13.39
C SER A 121 -69.51 -77.25 -13.16
N ASP A 122 -68.63 -76.96 -12.22
CA ASP A 122 -68.12 -75.63 -11.89
C ASP A 122 -66.60 -75.62 -12.05
N ALA A 123 -66.11 -74.77 -12.94
CA ALA A 123 -64.68 -74.61 -13.18
C ALA A 123 -64.10 -73.38 -12.44
N SER A 124 -64.91 -72.63 -11.67
CA SER A 124 -64.42 -71.46 -10.95
C SER A 124 -63.30 -71.82 -9.97
N GLY A 125 -62.24 -71.01 -9.94
CA GLY A 125 -61.05 -71.31 -9.15
C GLY A 125 -59.88 -70.38 -9.47
N ASP A 126 -58.73 -70.67 -8.86
CA ASP A 126 -57.48 -69.96 -9.10
C ASP A 126 -56.80 -70.48 -10.38
N TYR A 127 -56.67 -69.61 -11.37
CA TYR A 127 -56.00 -69.89 -12.65
C TYR A 127 -54.62 -69.24 -12.68
N PRO A 128 -53.57 -69.94 -13.14
CA PRO A 128 -52.23 -69.37 -13.27
C PRO A 128 -52.16 -68.31 -14.38
N GLY A 129 -51.13 -67.48 -14.34
CA GLY A 129 -50.74 -66.62 -15.48
C GLY A 129 -50.62 -67.44 -16.77
N GLY A 130 -51.04 -66.85 -17.90
CA GLY A 130 -51.06 -67.46 -19.23
C GLY A 130 -52.41 -68.02 -19.66
N GLU A 131 -52.39 -68.88 -20.69
CA GLU A 131 -53.59 -69.47 -21.29
C GLU A 131 -53.99 -70.79 -20.61
N THR A 132 -55.27 -70.89 -20.23
CA THR A 132 -55.89 -72.15 -19.80
C THR A 132 -57.10 -72.49 -20.66
N VAL A 133 -57.07 -73.65 -21.31
CA VAL A 133 -58.20 -74.17 -22.10
C VAL A 133 -59.06 -75.09 -21.23
N ILE A 134 -60.30 -74.69 -20.99
CA ILE A 134 -61.32 -75.50 -20.32
C ILE A 134 -62.06 -76.29 -21.38
N GLU A 135 -61.87 -77.61 -21.39
CA GLU A 135 -62.66 -78.53 -22.21
C GLU A 135 -63.87 -79.00 -21.39
N TRP A 136 -65.05 -78.59 -21.81
CA TRP A 136 -66.32 -79.01 -21.22
C TRP A 136 -66.85 -80.24 -21.95
N MET A 137 -67.35 -81.23 -21.20
CA MET A 137 -68.03 -82.41 -21.71
C MET A 137 -69.41 -82.52 -21.08
N VAL A 138 -70.44 -82.59 -21.92
CA VAL A 138 -71.81 -82.88 -21.49
C VAL A 138 -72.20 -84.28 -21.95
N THR A 139 -72.81 -85.06 -21.06
CA THR A 139 -73.32 -86.41 -21.34
C THR A 139 -74.79 -86.50 -20.96
N ASP A 140 -75.63 -87.04 -21.85
CA ASP A 140 -77.05 -87.29 -21.58
C ASP A 140 -77.29 -88.61 -20.82
N TYR A 141 -78.55 -88.93 -20.49
CA TYR A 141 -78.89 -90.22 -19.86
C TYR A 141 -78.81 -91.43 -20.80
N GLY A 142 -78.75 -91.21 -22.12
CA GLY A 142 -78.49 -92.21 -23.15
C GLY A 142 -77.01 -92.63 -23.27
N GLY A 143 -76.10 -91.82 -22.72
CA GLY A 143 -74.66 -91.99 -22.82
C GLY A 143 -74.03 -91.30 -24.03
N ASN A 144 -74.75 -90.44 -24.77
CA ASN A 144 -74.14 -89.65 -25.84
C ASN A 144 -73.49 -88.39 -25.26
N SER A 145 -72.37 -87.97 -25.84
CA SER A 145 -71.57 -86.86 -25.33
C SER A 145 -71.20 -85.84 -26.39
N LYS A 146 -71.10 -84.57 -25.98
CA LYS A 146 -70.55 -83.47 -26.78
C LYS A 146 -69.57 -82.63 -25.97
N THR A 147 -68.58 -82.06 -26.66
CA THR A 147 -67.58 -81.18 -26.05
C THR A 147 -67.59 -79.78 -26.67
N CYS A 148 -67.14 -78.80 -25.88
CA CYS A 148 -66.74 -77.48 -26.36
C CYS A 148 -65.58 -76.95 -25.51
N GLU A 149 -64.84 -75.97 -26.06
CA GLU A 149 -63.71 -75.33 -25.40
C GLU A 149 -64.06 -73.90 -24.99
N GLN A 150 -63.60 -73.48 -23.82
CA GLN A 150 -63.62 -72.11 -23.35
C GLN A 150 -62.21 -71.70 -22.91
N LEU A 151 -61.77 -70.51 -23.31
CA LEU A 151 -60.43 -70.02 -23.02
C LEU A 151 -60.44 -69.04 -21.83
N ILE A 152 -59.49 -69.20 -20.92
CA ILE A 152 -59.14 -68.23 -19.89
C ILE A 152 -57.74 -67.72 -20.20
N ILE A 153 -57.56 -66.39 -20.28
CA ILE A 153 -56.26 -65.74 -20.45
C ILE A 153 -56.01 -64.88 -19.21
N VAL A 154 -54.96 -65.20 -18.47
CA VAL A 154 -54.51 -64.40 -17.32
C VAL A 154 -53.21 -63.71 -17.68
N TYR A 155 -53.29 -62.45 -18.09
CA TYR A 155 -52.12 -61.61 -18.37
C TYR A 155 -51.39 -61.27 -17.07
N ALA A 156 -50.08 -61.49 -17.01
CA ALA A 156 -49.29 -61.14 -15.83
C ALA A 156 -48.37 -59.96 -16.13
N ILE A 157 -48.60 -58.80 -15.50
CA ILE A 157 -47.64 -57.69 -15.55
C ILE A 157 -46.35 -58.19 -14.88
N PRO A 158 -45.16 -58.08 -15.52
CA PRO A 158 -43.90 -58.44 -14.90
C PRO A 158 -43.71 -57.64 -13.61
N SER A 159 -43.00 -58.18 -12.62
CA SER A 159 -42.63 -57.45 -11.42
C SER A 159 -41.14 -57.18 -11.48
N ALA A 160 -40.79 -55.91 -11.72
CA ALA A 160 -39.42 -55.46 -11.70
C ALA A 160 -38.98 -55.21 -10.25
N PHE A 161 -37.78 -55.66 -9.86
CA PHE A 161 -37.29 -55.49 -8.50
C PHE A 161 -36.03 -54.62 -8.45
N ASP A 162 -35.94 -53.77 -7.43
CA ASP A 162 -34.78 -52.90 -7.26
C ASP A 162 -33.46 -53.69 -7.20
N ASP A 163 -32.45 -53.16 -7.87
CA ASP A 163 -31.10 -53.72 -7.94
C ASP A 163 -30.09 -52.90 -7.12
N VAL A 164 -29.01 -53.57 -6.73
CA VAL A 164 -27.85 -52.91 -6.13
C VAL A 164 -26.56 -53.35 -6.80
N ALA A 165 -25.66 -52.39 -7.00
CA ALA A 165 -24.31 -52.65 -7.51
C ALA A 165 -23.27 -51.90 -6.69
N ILE A 166 -22.04 -52.43 -6.68
CA ILE A 166 -20.88 -51.76 -6.09
C ILE A 166 -19.77 -51.79 -7.12
N THR A 167 -19.15 -50.64 -7.34
CA THR A 167 -17.93 -50.53 -8.12
C THR A 167 -16.92 -49.63 -7.41
N ALA A 168 -15.67 -49.65 -7.83
CA ALA A 168 -14.73 -48.58 -7.50
C ALA A 168 -14.97 -47.43 -8.47
N GLU A 169 -14.62 -46.20 -8.10
CA GLU A 169 -14.55 -45.11 -9.07
C GLU A 169 -13.62 -45.48 -10.23
N ASP A 170 -13.83 -44.83 -11.36
CA ASP A 170 -13.14 -45.09 -12.64
C ASP A 170 -13.27 -46.51 -13.20
N THR A 171 -14.06 -47.37 -12.53
CA THR A 171 -14.19 -48.78 -12.89
C THR A 171 -15.61 -49.06 -13.38
N PRO A 172 -15.80 -49.31 -14.70
CA PRO A 172 -17.09 -49.75 -15.22
C PRO A 172 -17.53 -51.08 -14.62
N THR A 173 -18.84 -51.26 -14.42
CA THR A 173 -19.44 -52.50 -13.93
C THR A 173 -20.67 -52.90 -14.75
N THR A 174 -20.94 -54.21 -14.84
CA THR A 174 -22.14 -54.74 -15.52
C THR A 174 -23.13 -55.22 -14.48
N ILE A 175 -24.35 -54.69 -14.54
CA ILE A 175 -25.46 -54.97 -13.61
C ILE A 175 -26.48 -55.87 -14.31
N ALA A 176 -26.82 -57.01 -13.72
CA ALA A 176 -27.77 -57.97 -14.28
C ALA A 176 -29.20 -57.68 -13.79
N VAL A 177 -29.79 -56.58 -14.26
CA VAL A 177 -31.06 -56.04 -13.72
C VAL A 177 -32.28 -56.95 -13.92
N VAL A 178 -32.28 -57.80 -14.95
CA VAL A 178 -33.39 -58.74 -15.18
C VAL A 178 -33.29 -60.05 -14.39
N ALA A 179 -32.26 -60.22 -13.55
CA ALA A 179 -31.99 -61.50 -12.89
C ALA A 179 -32.88 -61.78 -11.67
N ASN A 180 -33.35 -60.72 -11.01
CA ASN A 180 -34.26 -60.74 -9.86
C ASN A 180 -35.72 -60.47 -10.28
N ASP A 181 -35.95 -59.89 -11.46
CA ASP A 181 -37.27 -59.67 -12.06
C ASP A 181 -38.03 -60.99 -12.25
N VAL A 182 -39.34 -60.97 -11.98
CA VAL A 182 -40.19 -62.14 -12.09
C VAL A 182 -41.43 -61.87 -12.90
N ASP A 183 -41.88 -62.91 -13.58
CA ASP A 183 -43.08 -62.87 -14.38
C ASP A 183 -43.80 -64.22 -14.37
N CYS A 184 -45.11 -64.20 -14.19
CA CYS A 184 -45.88 -65.37 -13.82
C CYS A 184 -46.24 -66.27 -15.00
N ASP A 185 -46.30 -65.74 -16.22
CA ASP A 185 -46.41 -66.47 -17.49
C ASP A 185 -45.04 -66.66 -18.18
N ASN A 186 -43.98 -66.05 -17.65
CA ASN A 186 -42.57 -66.19 -18.07
C ASN A 186 -42.32 -65.74 -19.52
N ASN A 187 -42.90 -64.61 -19.92
CA ASN A 187 -42.77 -64.03 -21.26
C ASN A 187 -42.14 -62.63 -21.25
N ILE A 188 -41.31 -62.29 -20.25
CA ILE A 188 -40.47 -61.06 -20.27
C ILE A 188 -39.69 -60.96 -21.59
N ASP A 189 -39.87 -59.86 -22.32
CA ASP A 189 -39.14 -59.56 -23.57
C ASP A 189 -37.95 -58.63 -23.28
N LEU A 190 -36.75 -59.18 -23.27
CA LEU A 190 -35.49 -58.44 -23.05
C LEU A 190 -35.24 -57.31 -24.06
N ASN A 191 -35.88 -57.33 -25.24
CA ASN A 191 -35.73 -56.25 -26.23
C ASN A 191 -36.49 -54.98 -25.84
N THR A 192 -37.37 -55.06 -24.84
CA THR A 192 -38.14 -53.92 -24.32
C THR A 192 -37.43 -53.20 -23.17
N LEU A 193 -36.29 -53.71 -22.72
CA LEU A 193 -35.48 -53.09 -21.67
C LEU A 193 -35.10 -51.67 -22.09
N THR A 194 -35.49 -50.68 -21.29
CA THR A 194 -35.19 -49.26 -21.55
C THR A 194 -34.83 -48.54 -20.26
N ILE A 195 -33.96 -47.54 -20.36
CA ILE A 195 -33.63 -46.64 -19.24
C ILE A 195 -34.70 -45.55 -19.20
N THR A 196 -35.43 -45.44 -18.09
CA THR A 196 -36.49 -44.43 -17.92
C THR A 196 -35.97 -43.14 -17.28
N SER A 197 -34.95 -43.26 -16.45
CA SER A 197 -34.20 -42.14 -15.88
C SER A 197 -32.74 -42.54 -15.75
N GLY A 198 -31.83 -41.73 -16.27
CA GLY A 198 -30.39 -42.00 -16.23
C GLY A 198 -29.75 -41.68 -14.88
N PRO A 199 -28.53 -42.19 -14.62
CA PRO A 199 -27.71 -41.78 -13.48
C PRO A 199 -27.37 -40.30 -13.49
N ALA A 200 -27.08 -39.75 -12.31
CA ALA A 200 -26.60 -38.38 -12.16
C ALA A 200 -25.07 -38.28 -12.29
N HIS A 201 -24.34 -39.34 -11.94
CA HIS A 201 -22.88 -39.37 -11.83
C HIS A 201 -22.25 -40.56 -12.58
N GLY A 202 -22.70 -40.76 -13.82
CA GLY A 202 -22.19 -41.80 -14.69
C GLY A 202 -22.98 -41.93 -15.98
N ASN A 203 -22.69 -43.00 -16.72
CA ASN A 203 -23.46 -43.38 -17.89
C ASN A 203 -23.92 -44.83 -17.82
N VAL A 204 -25.03 -45.12 -18.50
CA VAL A 204 -25.57 -46.48 -18.63
C VAL A 204 -25.77 -46.86 -20.08
N ASN A 205 -25.36 -48.07 -20.43
CA ASN A 205 -25.59 -48.66 -21.74
C ASN A 205 -26.15 -50.07 -21.60
N ILE A 206 -27.27 -50.34 -22.26
CA ILE A 206 -27.89 -51.66 -22.28
C ILE A 206 -27.03 -52.63 -23.10
N THR A 207 -26.79 -53.81 -22.54
CA THR A 207 -26.04 -54.89 -23.19
C THR A 207 -26.99 -55.84 -23.93
N SER A 208 -26.47 -56.60 -24.89
CA SER A 208 -27.26 -57.56 -25.69
C SER A 208 -27.88 -58.73 -24.89
N ASN A 209 -27.57 -58.86 -23.59
CA ASN A 209 -27.97 -59.99 -22.76
C ASN A 209 -28.91 -59.59 -21.60
N GLY A 210 -29.54 -58.41 -21.67
CA GLY A 210 -30.45 -57.93 -20.60
C GLY A 210 -29.75 -57.37 -19.35
N GLY A 211 -28.43 -57.15 -19.41
CA GLY A 211 -27.69 -56.41 -18.38
C GLY A 211 -27.44 -54.95 -18.78
N ILE A 212 -27.05 -54.12 -17.83
CA ILE A 212 -26.73 -52.70 -18.02
C ILE A 212 -25.27 -52.47 -17.62
N ASN A 213 -24.46 -51.93 -18.53
CA ASN A 213 -23.12 -51.44 -18.20
C ASN A 213 -23.24 -50.04 -17.62
N TYR A 214 -22.85 -49.89 -16.36
CA TYR A 214 -22.68 -48.60 -15.70
C TYR A 214 -21.19 -48.22 -15.71
N THR A 215 -20.88 -47.02 -16.18
CA THR A 215 -19.56 -46.40 -16.01
C THR A 215 -19.75 -45.19 -15.11
N PRO A 216 -19.15 -45.15 -13.91
CA PRO A 216 -19.19 -43.95 -13.08
C PRO A 216 -18.49 -42.79 -13.80
N ASP A 217 -18.87 -41.56 -13.47
CA ASP A 217 -18.06 -40.39 -13.79
C ASP A 217 -16.70 -40.52 -13.08
N LYS A 218 -15.66 -39.93 -13.67
CA LYS A 218 -14.30 -40.05 -13.14
C LYS A 218 -14.23 -39.45 -11.73
N ASN A 219 -13.51 -40.09 -10.80
CA ASN A 219 -13.34 -39.65 -9.41
C ASN A 219 -14.64 -39.47 -8.61
N TYR A 220 -15.78 -39.96 -9.13
CA TYR A 220 -17.03 -39.90 -8.39
C TYR A 220 -17.07 -41.01 -7.34
N ALA A 221 -16.97 -40.62 -6.07
CA ALA A 221 -17.26 -41.48 -4.93
C ALA A 221 -18.62 -41.12 -4.33
N GLY A 222 -19.54 -42.10 -4.26
CA GLY A 222 -20.87 -41.84 -3.75
C GLY A 222 -21.92 -42.87 -4.16
N THR A 223 -23.18 -42.51 -3.93
CA THR A 223 -24.32 -43.31 -4.36
C THR A 223 -24.99 -42.68 -5.57
N ASP A 224 -25.08 -43.44 -6.66
CA ASP A 224 -25.76 -43.04 -7.88
C ASP A 224 -27.01 -43.90 -8.11
N PHE A 225 -27.95 -43.38 -8.89
CA PHE A 225 -29.25 -44.01 -9.09
C PHE A 225 -29.75 -43.88 -10.51
N PHE A 226 -30.27 -44.96 -11.09
CA PHE A 226 -31.02 -44.90 -12.33
C PHE A 226 -32.25 -45.80 -12.25
N SER A 227 -33.22 -45.61 -13.14
CA SER A 227 -34.41 -46.46 -13.23
C SER A 227 -34.54 -47.07 -14.61
N TYR A 228 -35.03 -48.30 -14.66
CA TYR A 228 -35.31 -49.01 -15.91
C TYR A 228 -36.75 -49.49 -15.97
N ARG A 229 -37.21 -49.73 -17.20
CA ARG A 229 -38.51 -50.33 -17.51
C ARG A 229 -38.28 -51.56 -18.36
N ILE A 230 -39.02 -52.63 -18.04
CA ILE A 230 -39.05 -53.87 -18.80
C ILE A 230 -40.50 -54.29 -19.02
N CYS A 231 -40.79 -54.85 -20.20
CA CYS A 231 -42.11 -55.34 -20.58
C CYS A 231 -42.07 -56.82 -20.95
N ASP A 232 -43.24 -57.45 -20.90
CA ASP A 232 -43.47 -58.78 -21.47
C ASP A 232 -43.87 -58.74 -22.96
N GLU A 233 -44.01 -59.92 -23.57
CA GLU A 233 -44.50 -60.11 -24.95
C GLU A 233 -45.96 -59.64 -25.14
N ASP A 234 -46.72 -59.44 -24.05
CA ASP A 234 -48.09 -58.94 -24.08
C ASP A 234 -48.18 -57.40 -23.97
N GLU A 235 -47.04 -56.69 -23.89
CA GLU A 235 -46.88 -55.24 -23.73
C GLU A 235 -47.25 -54.68 -22.33
N GLN A 236 -47.31 -55.51 -21.29
CA GLN A 236 -47.40 -55.04 -19.90
C GLN A 236 -45.99 -54.79 -19.35
N CYS A 237 -45.83 -53.78 -18.50
CA CYS A 237 -44.51 -53.35 -18.04
C CYS A 237 -44.51 -52.93 -16.57
N ASP A 238 -43.32 -53.01 -15.96
CA ASP A 238 -43.05 -52.51 -14.62
C ASP A 238 -41.69 -51.78 -14.60
N GLU A 239 -41.47 -50.99 -13.55
CA GLU A 239 -40.26 -50.18 -13.38
C GLU A 239 -39.58 -50.47 -12.04
N ALA A 240 -38.25 -50.46 -12.05
CA ALA A 240 -37.43 -50.65 -10.85
C ALA A 240 -36.25 -49.67 -10.82
N ASN A 241 -35.70 -49.45 -9.62
CA ASN A 241 -34.56 -48.59 -9.39
C ASN A 241 -33.29 -49.42 -9.21
N VAL A 242 -32.18 -48.87 -9.68
CA VAL A 242 -30.84 -49.42 -9.45
C VAL A 242 -30.08 -48.42 -8.60
N ALA A 243 -29.60 -48.89 -7.44
CA ALA A 243 -28.71 -48.11 -6.57
C ALA A 243 -27.27 -48.60 -6.72
N ILE A 244 -26.36 -47.71 -7.10
CA ILE A 244 -24.94 -48.03 -7.27
C ILE A 244 -24.15 -47.33 -6.16
N THR A 245 -23.34 -48.09 -5.43
CA THR A 245 -22.34 -47.53 -4.53
C THR A 245 -20.99 -47.52 -5.23
N VAL A 246 -20.50 -46.33 -5.58
CA VAL A 246 -19.16 -46.12 -6.10
C VAL A 246 -18.24 -45.82 -4.93
N ARG A 247 -17.26 -46.69 -4.71
CA ARG A 247 -16.28 -46.56 -3.63
C ARG A 247 -15.11 -45.72 -4.11
N SER A 248 -14.66 -44.81 -3.27
CA SER A 248 -13.38 -44.13 -3.47
C SER A 248 -12.24 -45.15 -3.55
N GLN A 249 -11.35 -44.91 -4.48
CA GLN A 249 -9.97 -45.34 -4.52
C GLN A 249 -9.11 -44.17 -4.07
N ASN A 250 -7.79 -44.34 -4.12
CA ASN A 250 -6.87 -43.26 -3.82
C ASN A 250 -6.18 -42.86 -5.12
N ASP A 251 -6.42 -41.64 -5.57
CA ASP A 251 -5.75 -41.03 -6.69
C ASP A 251 -4.41 -40.42 -6.25
N PRO A 252 -3.36 -40.45 -7.09
CA PRO A 252 -2.15 -39.70 -6.80
C PRO A 252 -2.44 -38.19 -6.78
N PRO A 253 -1.71 -37.43 -5.94
CA PRO A 253 -1.88 -35.99 -5.93
C PRO A 253 -1.34 -35.39 -7.23
N VAL A 254 -1.84 -34.21 -7.60
CA VAL A 254 -1.34 -33.41 -8.73
C VAL A 254 -0.36 -32.39 -8.18
N ALA A 255 0.89 -32.48 -8.64
CA ALA A 255 1.93 -31.51 -8.32
C ALA A 255 2.10 -30.56 -9.52
N VAL A 256 2.16 -29.26 -9.27
CA VAL A 256 2.30 -28.21 -10.27
C VAL A 256 3.62 -27.49 -10.04
N ASP A 257 4.35 -27.18 -11.10
CA ASP A 257 5.63 -26.50 -10.96
C ASP A 257 5.42 -25.09 -10.39
N ASP A 258 6.35 -24.66 -9.54
CA ASP A 258 6.34 -23.35 -8.87
C ASP A 258 7.42 -22.44 -9.46
N LEU A 259 7.26 -21.14 -9.25
CA LEU A 259 8.30 -20.16 -9.59
C LEU A 259 8.65 -19.31 -8.37
N ASN A 260 9.82 -18.69 -8.38
CA ASN A 260 10.19 -17.62 -7.47
C ASN A 260 11.34 -16.82 -8.05
N ASN A 261 11.43 -15.52 -7.76
CA ASN A 261 12.55 -14.70 -8.24
C ASN A 261 13.21 -14.03 -7.04
N THR A 262 14.51 -13.81 -7.13
CA THR A 262 15.25 -13.13 -6.05
C THR A 262 16.48 -12.41 -6.59
N PHE A 263 17.03 -11.51 -5.80
CA PHE A 263 18.29 -10.85 -6.12
C PHE A 263 19.49 -11.74 -5.77
N VAL A 264 20.63 -11.46 -6.41
CA VAL A 264 21.90 -12.09 -6.09
C VAL A 264 22.17 -12.02 -4.59
N ASP A 265 22.68 -13.12 -4.02
CA ASP A 265 23.02 -13.23 -2.60
C ASP A 265 21.86 -13.08 -1.59
N ILE A 266 20.63 -12.87 -2.05
CA ILE A 266 19.43 -12.79 -1.22
C ILE A 266 18.75 -14.16 -1.11
N ASN A 267 18.40 -14.54 0.12
CA ASN A 267 17.60 -15.73 0.36
C ASN A 267 16.14 -15.45 0.05
N VAL A 268 15.45 -16.40 -0.58
CA VAL A 268 14.02 -16.27 -0.88
C VAL A 268 13.24 -17.46 -0.34
N GLY A 269 12.02 -17.19 0.11
CA GLY A 269 11.09 -18.20 0.61
C GLY A 269 9.82 -18.27 -0.21
N GLY A 270 9.12 -19.39 -0.09
CA GLY A 270 7.82 -19.63 -0.72
C GLY A 270 7.17 -20.89 -0.16
N ASN A 271 6.05 -21.31 -0.73
CA ASN A 271 5.38 -22.55 -0.35
C ASN A 271 4.92 -23.30 -1.61
N VAL A 272 5.47 -24.51 -1.82
CA VAL A 272 5.16 -25.33 -3.02
C VAL A 272 3.77 -25.97 -3.03
N LEU A 273 3.00 -25.84 -1.94
CA LEU A 273 1.67 -26.44 -1.83
C LEU A 273 0.55 -25.48 -2.25
N THR A 274 0.86 -24.27 -2.74
CA THR A 274 -0.18 -23.28 -3.04
C THR A 274 -1.04 -23.69 -4.24
N ASN A 275 -0.44 -24.25 -5.28
CA ASN A 275 -1.11 -24.69 -6.52
C ASN A 275 -1.19 -26.24 -6.63
N ASP A 276 -0.75 -26.96 -5.60
CA ASP A 276 -0.83 -28.42 -5.51
C ASP A 276 -2.16 -28.87 -4.91
N TYR A 277 -2.72 -29.95 -5.46
CA TYR A 277 -3.96 -30.51 -4.92
C TYR A 277 -4.03 -32.03 -5.01
N ASP A 278 -4.91 -32.59 -4.18
CA ASP A 278 -5.26 -33.99 -4.19
C ASP A 278 -6.76 -34.10 -4.44
N ILE A 279 -7.15 -34.86 -5.44
CA ILE A 279 -8.56 -34.96 -5.87
C ILE A 279 -9.44 -35.65 -4.82
N ASP A 280 -8.86 -36.48 -3.96
CA ASP A 280 -9.52 -37.09 -2.81
C ASP A 280 -9.57 -36.18 -1.58
N GLY A 281 -8.98 -34.97 -1.67
CA GLY A 281 -8.85 -34.02 -0.57
C GLY A 281 -7.94 -34.53 0.55
N ASN A 282 -6.99 -35.42 0.23
CA ASN A 282 -6.04 -35.95 1.21
C ASN A 282 -5.04 -34.86 1.64
N SER A 283 -4.53 -34.97 2.86
CA SER A 283 -3.51 -34.04 3.35
C SER A 283 -2.19 -34.25 2.63
N LEU A 284 -1.71 -33.20 1.98
CA LEU A 284 -0.45 -33.21 1.23
C LEU A 284 0.75 -32.99 2.14
N SER A 285 1.87 -33.62 1.77
CA SER A 285 3.18 -33.38 2.37
C SER A 285 4.27 -33.50 1.31
N VAL A 286 5.34 -32.72 1.47
CA VAL A 286 6.43 -32.65 0.48
C VAL A 286 7.79 -33.04 1.06
N ALA A 287 8.70 -33.43 0.17
CA ALA A 287 10.11 -33.64 0.47
C ALA A 287 10.96 -33.35 -0.77
N ILE A 288 12.20 -32.88 -0.57
CA ILE A 288 13.16 -32.67 -1.65
C ILE A 288 13.40 -33.98 -2.42
N ALA A 289 13.21 -33.91 -3.74
CA ALA A 289 13.48 -34.98 -4.69
C ALA A 289 14.82 -34.76 -5.41
N GLY A 290 15.15 -33.51 -5.73
CA GLY A 290 16.41 -33.08 -6.35
C GLY A 290 16.87 -31.76 -5.75
N ASN A 291 18.19 -31.58 -5.63
CA ASN A 291 18.77 -30.36 -5.08
C ASN A 291 19.10 -29.37 -6.20
N PRO A 292 19.11 -28.06 -5.89
CA PRO A 292 19.59 -27.02 -6.80
C PRO A 292 21.06 -27.18 -7.18
N SER A 293 21.44 -26.66 -8.35
CA SER A 293 22.81 -26.75 -8.88
C SER A 293 23.69 -25.57 -8.46
N HIS A 294 23.07 -24.42 -8.19
CA HIS A 294 23.71 -23.15 -7.89
C HIS A 294 23.17 -22.52 -6.61
N GLY A 295 22.67 -23.33 -5.67
CA GLY A 295 22.24 -22.89 -4.36
C GLY A 295 22.02 -24.04 -3.39
N SER A 296 21.30 -23.76 -2.32
CA SER A 296 20.83 -24.76 -1.35
C SER A 296 19.40 -24.46 -0.94
N VAL A 297 18.62 -25.50 -0.63
CA VAL A 297 17.21 -25.36 -0.25
C VAL A 297 16.92 -26.12 1.04
N VAL A 298 16.12 -25.49 1.90
CA VAL A 298 15.49 -26.12 3.07
C VAL A 298 14.00 -26.17 2.81
N LEU A 299 13.46 -27.37 2.56
CA LEU A 299 12.02 -27.60 2.34
C LEU A 299 11.39 -28.29 3.56
N ASN A 300 10.35 -27.69 4.11
CA ASN A 300 9.56 -28.25 5.20
C ASN A 300 8.41 -29.11 4.66
N SER A 301 7.92 -30.05 5.48
CA SER A 301 6.87 -30.99 5.05
C SER A 301 5.52 -30.34 4.74
N ASN A 302 5.32 -29.08 5.16
CA ASN A 302 4.12 -28.27 4.92
C ASN A 302 4.24 -27.36 3.68
N GLY A 303 5.25 -27.56 2.83
CA GLY A 303 5.42 -26.80 1.61
C GLY A 303 6.38 -25.61 1.74
N ASP A 304 6.52 -25.02 2.93
CA ASP A 304 7.38 -23.85 3.13
C ASP A 304 8.84 -24.19 2.83
N TYR A 305 9.48 -23.38 1.99
CA TYR A 305 10.90 -23.49 1.68
C TYR A 305 11.66 -22.19 1.87
N THR A 306 12.97 -22.31 2.02
CA THR A 306 13.93 -21.22 1.88
C THR A 306 15.04 -21.68 0.95
N TYR A 307 15.24 -20.94 -0.13
CA TYR A 307 16.35 -21.10 -1.07
C TYR A 307 17.43 -20.06 -0.78
N SER A 308 18.68 -20.51 -0.82
CA SER A 308 19.88 -19.69 -0.66
C SER A 308 20.77 -19.85 -1.89
N PRO A 309 20.92 -18.82 -2.74
CA PRO A 309 21.79 -18.90 -3.90
C PRO A 309 23.26 -19.06 -3.50
N THR A 310 24.06 -19.60 -4.42
CA THR A 310 25.52 -19.57 -4.32
C THR A 310 25.97 -18.13 -4.49
N ALA A 311 26.90 -17.68 -3.64
CA ALA A 311 27.39 -16.31 -3.67
C ALA A 311 27.81 -15.86 -5.09
N GLY A 312 27.25 -14.74 -5.57
CA GLY A 312 27.51 -14.14 -6.87
C GLY A 312 26.92 -14.87 -8.09
N TYR A 313 26.03 -15.85 -7.89
CA TYR A 313 25.40 -16.55 -9.02
C TYR A 313 24.24 -15.74 -9.60
N LEU A 314 24.26 -15.53 -10.92
CA LEU A 314 23.17 -14.93 -11.69
C LEU A 314 22.62 -15.95 -12.69
N GLY A 315 21.30 -15.94 -12.88
CA GLY A 315 20.59 -16.82 -13.80
C GLY A 315 19.63 -17.80 -13.11
N GLU A 316 19.13 -18.75 -13.88
CA GLU A 316 18.14 -19.73 -13.41
C GLU A 316 18.78 -20.90 -12.63
N ASP A 317 18.18 -21.24 -11.49
CA ASP A 317 18.38 -22.50 -10.79
C ASP A 317 17.02 -23.17 -10.55
N HIS A 318 17.03 -24.46 -10.22
CA HIS A 318 15.79 -25.17 -9.91
C HIS A 318 16.02 -26.30 -8.92
N PHE A 319 15.00 -26.65 -8.17
CA PHE A 319 14.99 -27.88 -7.38
C PHE A 319 13.69 -28.63 -7.56
N SER A 320 13.71 -29.95 -7.45
CA SER A 320 12.50 -30.76 -7.54
C SER A 320 12.06 -31.26 -6.17
N TYR A 321 10.76 -31.35 -5.98
CA TYR A 321 10.14 -31.91 -4.79
C TYR A 321 9.20 -33.06 -5.15
N GLN A 322 8.91 -33.88 -4.14
CA GLN A 322 7.96 -34.98 -4.25
C GLN A 322 6.80 -34.75 -3.30
N LEU A 323 5.61 -34.69 -3.89
CA LEU A 323 4.33 -34.60 -3.22
C LEU A 323 3.84 -35.98 -2.79
N ARG A 324 3.24 -36.07 -1.60
CA ARG A 324 2.70 -37.31 -1.00
C ARG A 324 1.37 -37.04 -0.31
N ASP A 325 0.38 -37.85 -0.63
CA ASP A 325 -1.00 -37.81 -0.09
C ASP A 325 -1.19 -38.53 1.28
N GLY A 326 -0.14 -39.20 1.78
CA GLY A 326 -0.19 -40.02 2.98
C GLY A 326 -0.89 -41.39 2.83
N HIS A 327 -1.40 -41.71 1.64
CA HIS A 327 -2.18 -42.91 1.32
C HIS A 327 -1.57 -43.76 0.20
N GLY A 328 -0.46 -43.30 -0.38
CA GLY A 328 0.41 -44.09 -1.25
C GLY A 328 0.61 -43.51 -2.64
N GLY A 329 -0.14 -42.46 -3.00
CA GLY A 329 0.06 -41.66 -4.19
C GLY A 329 1.22 -40.67 -4.02
N THR A 330 1.95 -40.46 -5.11
CA THR A 330 3.05 -39.50 -5.16
C THR A 330 3.12 -38.84 -6.52
N SER A 331 3.45 -37.55 -6.55
CA SER A 331 3.80 -36.80 -7.76
C SER A 331 5.09 -36.01 -7.52
N THR A 332 5.65 -35.41 -8.57
CA THR A 332 6.85 -34.58 -8.50
C THR A 332 6.67 -33.34 -9.37
N ALA A 333 7.18 -32.22 -8.89
CA ALA A 333 7.23 -30.94 -9.58
C ALA A 333 8.56 -30.24 -9.26
N GLU A 334 8.85 -29.16 -9.97
CA GLU A 334 10.04 -28.33 -9.84
C GLU A 334 9.68 -26.92 -9.37
N VAL A 335 10.59 -26.31 -8.62
CA VAL A 335 10.56 -24.87 -8.33
C VAL A 335 11.67 -24.23 -9.15
N PHE A 336 11.28 -23.35 -10.06
CA PHE A 336 12.20 -22.55 -10.86
C PHE A 336 12.52 -21.24 -10.14
N ILE A 337 13.81 -20.93 -10.00
CA ILE A 337 14.27 -19.74 -9.31
C ILE A 337 15.14 -18.91 -10.23
N THR A 338 14.72 -17.69 -10.55
CA THR A 338 15.56 -16.74 -11.29
C THR A 338 16.28 -15.84 -10.31
N ILE A 339 17.61 -15.88 -10.34
CA ILE A 339 18.47 -14.98 -9.57
C ILE A 339 18.87 -13.82 -10.48
N ILE A 340 18.34 -12.65 -10.19
CA ILE A 340 18.55 -11.40 -10.94
C ILE A 340 19.57 -10.50 -10.22
N SER A 341 20.15 -9.55 -10.94
CA SER A 341 21.05 -8.56 -10.34
C SER A 341 20.23 -7.59 -9.49
N ASP A 342 20.73 -7.22 -8.31
CA ASP A 342 20.22 -6.09 -7.52
C ASP A 342 20.63 -4.74 -8.10
N HIS A 343 21.79 -4.68 -8.77
CA HIS A 343 22.32 -3.47 -9.41
C HIS A 343 21.93 -3.37 -10.90
N ALA A 344 21.87 -2.13 -11.40
CA ALA A 344 21.43 -1.78 -12.76
C ALA A 344 22.55 -1.96 -13.80
N MET A 345 22.89 -3.22 -14.11
CA MET A 345 23.78 -3.52 -15.23
C MET A 345 23.27 -2.94 -16.56
N SER A 346 24.17 -2.71 -17.55
CA SER A 346 23.82 -2.20 -18.90
C SER A 346 22.59 -2.79 -19.60
N ASN A 347 22.26 -4.08 -19.42
CA ASN A 347 21.02 -4.72 -19.91
C ASN A 347 20.93 -6.13 -19.32
N GLN A 348 19.90 -6.40 -18.53
CA GLN A 348 19.58 -7.69 -17.93
C GLN A 348 18.70 -8.51 -18.87
N PRO A 349 18.89 -9.84 -18.92
CA PRO A 349 17.98 -10.68 -19.68
C PRO A 349 16.56 -10.64 -19.10
N PRO A 350 15.53 -10.74 -19.94
CA PRO A 350 14.16 -10.80 -19.46
C PRO A 350 13.95 -12.03 -18.59
N VAL A 351 13.10 -11.91 -17.57
CA VAL A 351 12.68 -13.05 -16.76
C VAL A 351 11.50 -13.72 -17.46
N ALA A 352 11.81 -14.81 -18.17
CA ALA A 352 10.83 -15.67 -18.82
C ALA A 352 10.34 -16.69 -17.80
N ASN A 353 9.08 -16.60 -17.39
CA ASN A 353 8.52 -17.48 -16.38
C ASN A 353 7.82 -18.68 -17.04
N GLU A 354 7.92 -19.86 -16.42
CA GLU A 354 7.22 -21.03 -16.93
C GLU A 354 5.68 -20.85 -16.81
N ASP A 355 4.94 -21.41 -17.77
CA ASP A 355 3.48 -21.37 -17.78
C ASP A 355 2.88 -22.77 -17.64
N VAL A 356 1.72 -22.86 -16.99
CA VAL A 356 0.92 -24.09 -16.95
C VAL A 356 -0.49 -23.84 -17.47
N TYR A 357 -0.95 -24.68 -18.40
CA TYR A 357 -2.34 -24.68 -18.85
C TYR A 357 -2.93 -26.08 -18.85
N VAL A 358 -4.16 -26.19 -18.37
CA VAL A 358 -4.95 -27.43 -18.37
C VAL A 358 -6.00 -27.35 -19.47
N GLY A 359 -6.25 -28.44 -20.19
CA GLY A 359 -7.25 -28.45 -21.25
C GLY A 359 -7.87 -29.81 -21.51
N LYS A 360 -8.98 -29.81 -22.25
CA LYS A 360 -9.74 -31.03 -22.56
C LYS A 360 -9.20 -31.76 -23.78
N MET A 361 -9.24 -33.09 -23.73
CA MET A 361 -8.95 -33.94 -24.88
C MET A 361 -9.76 -33.52 -26.11
N ASN A 362 -9.09 -33.41 -27.25
CA ASN A 362 -9.65 -32.97 -28.54
C ASN A 362 -10.14 -31.51 -28.60
N THR A 363 -9.89 -30.70 -27.56
CA THR A 363 -10.20 -29.27 -27.54
C THR A 363 -8.91 -28.47 -27.63
N SER A 364 -8.91 -27.35 -28.35
CA SER A 364 -7.74 -26.47 -28.40
C SER A 364 -7.57 -25.73 -27.08
N ILE A 365 -6.34 -25.60 -26.61
CA ILE A 365 -5.95 -24.75 -25.47
C ILE A 365 -5.57 -23.38 -26.03
N ILE A 366 -6.02 -22.32 -25.37
CA ILE A 366 -5.72 -20.93 -25.71
C ILE A 366 -5.06 -20.30 -24.48
N GLY A 367 -3.90 -19.68 -24.65
CA GLY A 367 -3.14 -19.06 -23.57
C GLY A 367 -2.27 -17.90 -24.06
N ASN A 368 -1.45 -17.34 -23.17
CA ASN A 368 -0.49 -16.29 -23.50
C ASN A 368 0.76 -16.39 -22.62
N VAL A 369 1.93 -16.56 -23.25
CA VAL A 369 3.19 -16.80 -22.53
C VAL A 369 3.82 -15.56 -21.91
N LEU A 370 3.42 -14.35 -22.33
CA LEU A 370 4.06 -13.10 -21.89
C LEU A 370 3.35 -12.48 -20.67
N LYS A 371 2.47 -13.21 -19.98
CA LYS A 371 1.59 -12.63 -18.95
C LYS A 371 2.25 -12.49 -17.59
N ASN A 372 3.09 -13.45 -17.25
CA ASN A 372 3.93 -13.46 -16.06
C ASN A 372 5.40 -13.14 -16.40
N ASP A 373 5.75 -12.93 -17.66
CA ASP A 373 7.10 -12.47 -18.07
C ASP A 373 7.29 -10.98 -17.79
N TYR A 374 8.50 -10.60 -17.37
CA TYR A 374 8.89 -9.21 -17.23
C TYR A 374 10.37 -9.02 -17.55
N ASP A 375 10.76 -7.76 -17.76
CA ASP A 375 12.14 -7.37 -17.90
C ASP A 375 12.58 -6.60 -16.63
N PRO A 376 13.71 -6.95 -15.98
CA PRO A 376 14.19 -6.25 -14.80
C PRO A 376 14.45 -4.74 -15.02
N ASP A 377 14.85 -4.35 -16.23
CA ASP A 377 15.17 -2.96 -16.57
C ASP A 377 13.93 -2.21 -17.10
N GLY A 378 12.86 -2.96 -17.39
CA GLY A 378 11.60 -2.44 -17.91
C GLY A 378 11.56 -2.35 -19.43
N ASP A 379 12.50 -3.01 -20.11
CA ASP A 379 12.59 -3.00 -21.57
C ASP A 379 11.43 -3.78 -22.23
N PRO A 380 10.90 -3.30 -23.37
CA PRO A 380 9.90 -4.01 -24.14
C PRO A 380 10.26 -5.45 -24.55
N LEU A 381 9.49 -6.41 -24.03
CA LEU A 381 9.63 -7.82 -24.40
C LEU A 381 9.22 -8.12 -25.84
N THR A 382 10.10 -8.80 -26.57
CA THR A 382 9.89 -9.32 -27.92
C THR A 382 9.93 -10.85 -27.95
N LEU A 383 8.80 -11.48 -28.30
CA LEU A 383 8.70 -12.93 -28.41
C LEU A 383 9.23 -13.48 -29.74
N ASN A 384 10.10 -14.49 -29.66
CA ASN A 384 10.48 -15.30 -30.82
C ASN A 384 9.39 -16.31 -31.17
N THR A 385 8.59 -16.01 -32.21
CA THR A 385 7.52 -16.91 -32.67
C THR A 385 8.00 -18.24 -33.26
N ASN A 386 9.30 -18.41 -33.48
CA ASN A 386 9.89 -19.71 -33.83
C ASN A 386 10.34 -20.41 -32.54
N LEU A 387 9.44 -21.24 -31.98
CA LEU A 387 9.68 -21.97 -30.74
C LEU A 387 11.02 -22.72 -30.75
N VAL A 388 11.72 -22.66 -29.62
CA VAL A 388 12.98 -23.37 -29.36
C VAL A 388 12.74 -24.88 -29.39
N ALA A 389 11.64 -25.34 -28.79
CA ALA A 389 11.18 -26.71 -28.85
C ALA A 389 9.68 -26.78 -29.13
N GLN A 390 9.30 -27.62 -30.09
CA GLN A 390 7.90 -27.87 -30.44
C GLN A 390 7.29 -28.93 -29.51
N PRO A 391 5.96 -28.91 -29.30
CA PRO A 391 5.30 -29.95 -28.53
C PRO A 391 5.46 -31.33 -29.18
N SER A 392 5.69 -32.35 -28.35
CA SER A 392 5.93 -33.73 -28.81
C SER A 392 4.72 -34.37 -29.48
N GLU A 393 3.51 -33.89 -29.15
CA GLU A 393 2.24 -34.30 -29.73
C GLU A 393 1.37 -33.06 -29.99
N GLY A 394 0.56 -33.07 -31.06
CA GLY A 394 -0.31 -31.95 -31.44
C GLY A 394 0.35 -30.91 -32.35
N THR A 395 -0.26 -29.73 -32.47
CA THR A 395 0.25 -28.59 -33.25
C THR A 395 -0.01 -27.28 -32.51
N ILE A 396 0.94 -26.35 -32.57
CA ILE A 396 0.84 -25.03 -31.93
C ILE A 396 0.92 -23.90 -32.97
N GLN A 397 0.16 -22.84 -32.72
CA GLN A 397 0.27 -21.55 -33.38
C GLN A 397 0.46 -20.48 -32.31
N ILE A 398 1.57 -19.74 -32.37
CA ILE A 398 1.90 -18.66 -31.44
C ILE A 398 2.05 -17.34 -32.20
N ASN A 399 1.56 -16.26 -31.61
CA ASN A 399 1.60 -14.90 -32.17
C ASN A 399 2.66 -14.07 -31.44
N ALA A 400 3.06 -12.95 -32.05
CA ALA A 400 4.07 -12.06 -31.46
C ALA A 400 3.63 -11.37 -30.15
N ASP A 401 2.32 -11.31 -29.88
CA ASP A 401 1.74 -10.75 -28.65
C ASP A 401 1.67 -11.76 -27.49
N GLY A 402 2.37 -12.89 -27.61
CA GLY A 402 2.36 -13.98 -26.62
C GLY A 402 1.21 -14.95 -26.76
N SER A 403 0.11 -14.57 -27.43
CA SER A 403 -1.07 -15.43 -27.52
C SER A 403 -0.80 -16.69 -28.35
N PHE A 404 -1.29 -17.84 -27.89
CA PHE A 404 -1.15 -19.10 -28.61
C PHE A 404 -2.45 -19.91 -28.66
N ILE A 405 -2.52 -20.80 -29.65
CA ILE A 405 -3.53 -21.84 -29.77
C ILE A 405 -2.80 -23.18 -29.95
N TYR A 406 -2.92 -24.05 -28.96
CA TYR A 406 -2.45 -25.43 -29.04
C TYR A 406 -3.61 -26.35 -29.40
N SER A 407 -3.43 -27.21 -30.41
CA SER A 407 -4.39 -28.23 -30.81
C SER A 407 -3.82 -29.62 -30.51
N PRO A 408 -4.35 -30.35 -29.52
CA PRO A 408 -3.87 -31.67 -29.19
C PRO A 408 -4.10 -32.65 -30.33
N LYS A 409 -3.23 -33.67 -30.43
CA LYS A 409 -3.46 -34.80 -31.32
C LYS A 409 -4.74 -35.54 -30.89
N THR A 410 -5.52 -36.00 -31.87
CA THR A 410 -6.79 -36.69 -31.60
C THR A 410 -6.60 -37.83 -30.61
N ASN A 411 -7.42 -37.83 -29.55
CA ASN A 411 -7.43 -38.78 -28.43
C ASN A 411 -6.14 -38.83 -27.59
N TYR A 412 -5.31 -37.79 -27.64
CA TYR A 412 -4.18 -37.64 -26.73
C TYR A 412 -4.65 -37.18 -25.34
N SER A 413 -4.08 -37.74 -24.29
CA SER A 413 -4.20 -37.29 -22.89
C SER A 413 -2.85 -37.46 -22.21
N GLY A 414 -2.53 -36.56 -21.28
CA GLY A 414 -1.25 -36.51 -20.58
C GLY A 414 -0.61 -35.12 -20.65
N GLN A 415 0.58 -35.01 -20.07
CA GLN A 415 1.37 -33.78 -20.03
C GLN A 415 2.30 -33.71 -21.25
N ILE A 416 2.37 -32.54 -21.88
CA ILE A 416 3.35 -32.19 -22.91
C ILE A 416 3.85 -30.78 -22.65
N SER A 417 5.02 -30.43 -23.19
CA SER A 417 5.53 -29.06 -23.12
C SER A 417 6.02 -28.55 -24.47
N PHE A 418 6.16 -27.24 -24.59
CA PHE A 418 6.93 -26.58 -25.63
C PHE A 418 7.79 -25.47 -25.00
N THR A 419 8.87 -25.08 -25.68
CA THR A 419 9.82 -24.07 -25.15
C THR A 419 9.79 -22.85 -26.05
N TYR A 420 9.59 -21.67 -25.46
CA TYR A 420 9.63 -20.39 -26.16
C TYR A 420 10.89 -19.61 -25.78
N GLN A 421 11.13 -18.49 -26.46
CA GLN A 421 12.22 -17.57 -26.17
C GLN A 421 11.71 -16.14 -26.27
N VAL A 422 11.94 -15.37 -25.22
CA VAL A 422 11.66 -13.93 -25.18
C VAL A 422 12.99 -13.18 -25.07
N CYS A 423 13.06 -12.03 -25.72
CA CYS A 423 14.22 -11.15 -25.71
C CYS A 423 13.77 -9.74 -25.36
N ASP A 424 14.61 -8.98 -24.68
CA ASP A 424 14.49 -7.52 -24.56
C ASP A 424 14.86 -6.82 -25.88
N ASP A 425 14.68 -5.51 -25.92
CA ASP A 425 15.21 -4.63 -26.97
C ASP A 425 16.35 -3.72 -26.50
N GLY A 426 16.93 -4.03 -25.33
CA GLY A 426 18.15 -3.42 -24.82
C GLY A 426 19.39 -3.78 -25.66
N GLU A 427 20.51 -3.08 -25.42
CA GLU A 427 21.77 -3.30 -26.15
C GLU A 427 22.90 -3.64 -25.16
N PRO A 428 23.49 -4.85 -25.22
CA PRO A 428 23.25 -5.91 -26.21
C PRO A 428 21.92 -6.64 -25.96
N LEU A 429 21.18 -6.97 -27.02
CA LEU A 429 19.95 -7.76 -26.91
C LEU A 429 20.19 -9.08 -26.16
N GLN A 430 19.48 -9.28 -25.06
CA GLN A 430 19.52 -10.52 -24.29
C GLN A 430 18.24 -11.32 -24.49
N CYS A 431 18.28 -12.62 -24.20
CA CYS A 431 17.13 -13.50 -24.35
C CYS A 431 17.15 -14.61 -23.32
N ASN A 432 15.98 -14.96 -22.79
CA ASN A 432 15.76 -16.13 -21.96
C ASN A 432 14.69 -17.05 -22.56
N THR A 433 14.63 -18.28 -22.05
CA THR A 433 13.72 -19.32 -22.53
C THR A 433 12.97 -19.93 -21.38
N ALA A 434 11.66 -20.10 -21.52
CA ALA A 434 10.83 -20.83 -20.57
C ALA A 434 10.00 -21.90 -21.25
N GLN A 435 9.48 -22.83 -20.43
CA GLN A 435 8.57 -23.87 -20.90
C GLN A 435 7.12 -23.51 -20.62
N VAL A 436 6.26 -23.94 -21.54
CA VAL A 436 4.82 -24.02 -21.31
C VAL A 436 4.44 -25.47 -21.16
N ILE A 437 3.85 -25.81 -20.03
CA ILE A 437 3.35 -27.14 -19.69
C ILE A 437 1.86 -27.20 -19.99
N LEU A 438 1.46 -28.19 -20.78
CA LEU A 438 0.09 -28.42 -21.19
C LEU A 438 -0.38 -29.76 -20.64
N ILE A 439 -1.40 -29.74 -19.79
CA ILE A 439 -2.00 -30.92 -19.18
C ILE A 439 -3.33 -31.21 -19.89
N ILE A 440 -3.37 -32.27 -20.70
CA ILE A 440 -4.56 -32.63 -21.49
C ILE A 440 -5.34 -33.71 -20.74
N ASP A 441 -6.45 -33.33 -20.13
CA ASP A 441 -7.31 -34.25 -19.39
C ASP A 441 -8.31 -34.98 -20.31
N ARG A 442 -8.59 -36.22 -19.96
CA ARG A 442 -9.50 -37.12 -20.66
C ARG A 442 -10.96 -36.85 -20.32
N ASN A 443 -11.25 -36.19 -19.20
CA ASN A 443 -12.63 -35.91 -18.76
C ASN A 443 -13.09 -34.51 -19.20
N SER A 444 -14.28 -34.43 -19.80
CA SER A 444 -14.78 -33.20 -20.44
C SER A 444 -15.80 -32.42 -19.60
N ASN A 445 -16.23 -32.95 -18.45
CA ASN A 445 -17.43 -32.50 -17.75
C ASN A 445 -17.22 -32.13 -16.27
N ASP A 446 -16.06 -32.45 -15.66
CA ASP A 446 -15.75 -31.98 -14.31
C ASP A 446 -15.43 -30.48 -14.38
N ASN A 447 -15.89 -29.74 -13.38
CA ASN A 447 -15.63 -28.31 -13.28
C ASN A 447 -14.29 -28.09 -12.58
N SER A 448 -13.41 -27.30 -13.18
CA SER A 448 -12.04 -27.08 -12.71
C SER A 448 -11.61 -25.64 -12.95
N THR A 449 -10.71 -25.14 -12.12
CA THR A 449 -10.06 -23.85 -12.30
C THR A 449 -8.59 -24.01 -11.94
N VAL A 450 -7.73 -23.27 -12.63
CA VAL A 450 -6.28 -23.32 -12.45
C VAL A 450 -5.81 -21.90 -12.20
N ALA A 451 -5.24 -21.67 -11.01
CA ALA A 451 -4.52 -20.45 -10.69
C ALA A 451 -3.03 -20.69 -10.93
N VAL A 452 -2.35 -19.74 -11.54
CA VAL A 452 -0.93 -19.89 -11.91
C VAL A 452 -0.14 -18.81 -11.21
N ASP A 453 1.03 -19.17 -10.67
CA ASP A 453 1.91 -18.20 -10.01
C ASP A 453 2.28 -17.04 -10.95
N ASP A 454 2.31 -15.83 -10.39
CA ASP A 454 2.66 -14.61 -11.09
C ASP A 454 3.99 -14.05 -10.57
N ALA A 455 4.71 -13.34 -11.44
CA ALA A 455 5.86 -12.56 -11.05
C ALA A 455 5.77 -11.14 -11.60
N PHE A 456 6.16 -10.17 -10.77
CA PHE A 456 6.20 -8.77 -11.14
C PHE A 456 7.46 -8.09 -10.58
N PHE A 457 7.71 -6.90 -11.11
CA PHE A 457 8.82 -6.06 -10.72
C PHE A 457 8.34 -4.64 -10.43
N THR A 458 8.94 -3.99 -9.45
CA THR A 458 8.75 -2.56 -9.19
C THR A 458 10.01 -1.95 -8.57
N LYS A 459 10.06 -0.61 -8.52
CA LYS A 459 11.16 0.11 -7.88
C LYS A 459 10.77 0.51 -6.47
N VAL A 460 11.76 0.70 -5.61
CA VAL A 460 11.59 1.21 -4.25
C VAL A 460 10.71 2.46 -4.25
N ASN A 461 9.82 2.57 -3.26
CA ASN A 461 8.87 3.68 -3.08
C ASN A 461 7.82 3.86 -4.22
N ASN A 462 7.76 2.98 -5.22
CA ASN A 462 6.72 3.02 -6.26
C ASN A 462 5.60 2.01 -6.00
N THR A 463 4.36 2.43 -6.25
CA THR A 463 3.20 1.53 -6.20
C THR A 463 3.04 0.75 -7.51
N LEU A 464 3.11 -0.58 -7.44
CA LEU A 464 2.82 -1.48 -8.55
C LEU A 464 1.31 -1.64 -8.71
N THR A 465 0.82 -1.61 -9.96
CA THR A 465 -0.56 -1.97 -10.30
C THR A 465 -0.56 -3.01 -11.42
N ALA A 466 -1.12 -4.19 -11.15
CA ALA A 466 -1.15 -5.30 -12.11
C ALA A 466 -2.42 -6.16 -11.94
N ASN A 467 -2.46 -7.35 -12.56
CA ASN A 467 -3.62 -8.24 -12.51
C ASN A 467 -3.18 -9.72 -12.54
N VAL A 468 -3.67 -10.51 -11.58
CA VAL A 468 -3.34 -11.93 -11.40
C VAL A 468 -4.12 -12.89 -12.30
N VAL A 469 -5.26 -12.47 -12.88
CA VAL A 469 -6.07 -13.38 -13.73
C VAL A 469 -5.55 -13.45 -15.17
N GLY A 470 -4.34 -12.96 -15.43
CA GLY A 470 -3.76 -12.87 -16.78
C GLY A 470 -3.41 -14.22 -17.39
N ASN A 471 -2.95 -15.15 -16.54
CA ASN A 471 -2.51 -16.52 -16.82
C ASN A 471 -3.42 -17.57 -16.14
N ASP A 472 -4.30 -17.19 -15.20
CA ASP A 472 -5.37 -18.05 -14.68
C ASP A 472 -6.26 -18.62 -15.79
N TYR A 473 -6.67 -19.89 -15.67
CA TYR A 473 -7.46 -20.58 -16.69
C TYR A 473 -8.59 -21.44 -16.11
N ASP A 474 -9.77 -21.35 -16.75
CA ASP A 474 -10.93 -22.22 -16.51
C ASP A 474 -11.24 -23.00 -17.81
N PRO A 475 -11.03 -24.33 -17.86
CA PRO A 475 -11.26 -25.16 -19.04
C PRO A 475 -12.72 -25.25 -19.50
N GLU A 476 -13.67 -24.85 -18.66
CA GLU A 476 -15.11 -24.81 -18.95
C GLU A 476 -15.56 -23.46 -19.51
N GLY A 477 -14.74 -22.42 -19.37
CA GLY A 477 -15.04 -21.04 -19.75
C GLY A 477 -15.99 -20.33 -18.80
N HIS A 478 -16.09 -20.77 -17.54
CA HIS A 478 -16.83 -20.03 -16.53
C HIS A 478 -16.06 -18.75 -16.14
N SER A 479 -16.78 -17.73 -15.67
CA SER A 479 -16.13 -16.53 -15.13
C SER A 479 -15.48 -16.86 -13.79
N THR A 480 -14.26 -16.39 -13.56
CA THR A 480 -13.54 -16.52 -12.29
C THR A 480 -13.67 -15.27 -11.43
N THR A 481 -13.52 -15.43 -10.12
CA THR A 481 -13.40 -14.36 -9.13
C THR A 481 -12.26 -14.66 -8.20
N VAL A 482 -11.45 -13.66 -7.84
CA VAL A 482 -10.30 -13.85 -6.95
C VAL A 482 -10.50 -13.25 -5.56
N SER A 483 -9.77 -13.76 -4.59
CA SER A 483 -9.73 -13.26 -3.21
C SER A 483 -8.34 -13.36 -2.62
N LEU A 484 -7.91 -12.36 -1.85
CA LEU A 484 -6.63 -12.38 -1.13
C LEU A 484 -6.71 -13.36 0.05
N ILE A 485 -5.69 -14.19 0.22
CA ILE A 485 -5.64 -15.18 1.32
C ILE A 485 -4.42 -14.97 2.23
N GLY A 486 -3.32 -14.43 1.72
CA GLY A 486 -2.16 -13.98 2.49
C GLY A 486 -1.74 -12.57 2.06
N GLN A 487 -1.36 -11.73 3.02
CA GLN A 487 -0.78 -10.40 2.74
C GLN A 487 0.72 -10.52 2.43
N ALA A 488 1.26 -9.49 1.79
CA ALA A 488 2.69 -9.33 1.63
C ALA A 488 3.36 -8.94 2.96
N LEU A 489 4.64 -9.24 3.14
CA LEU A 489 5.34 -9.01 4.41
C LEU A 489 5.95 -7.61 4.48
N HIS A 490 6.37 -7.08 3.33
CA HIS A 490 7.13 -5.84 3.18
C HIS A 490 6.41 -4.84 2.27
N GLY A 491 5.07 -4.92 2.26
CA GLY A 491 4.20 -3.98 1.58
C GLY A 491 2.73 -4.29 1.77
N ASP A 492 1.87 -3.39 1.30
CA ASP A 492 0.42 -3.50 1.42
C ASP A 492 -0.23 -3.87 0.08
N VAL A 493 -1.00 -4.97 0.08
CA VAL A 493 -1.74 -5.46 -1.11
C VAL A 493 -3.23 -5.15 -1.01
N VAL A 494 -3.79 -4.56 -2.07
CA VAL A 494 -5.23 -4.40 -2.28
C VAL A 494 -5.66 -5.15 -3.54
N LEU A 495 -6.28 -6.34 -3.38
CA LEU A 495 -6.75 -7.17 -4.49
C LEU A 495 -8.27 -7.03 -4.71
N ASN A 496 -8.67 -6.75 -5.95
CA ASN A 496 -10.06 -6.67 -6.37
C ASN A 496 -10.56 -8.03 -6.91
N ALA A 497 -11.88 -8.27 -6.82
CA ALA A 497 -12.49 -9.53 -7.27
C ALA A 497 -12.30 -9.86 -8.77
N ASN A 498 -11.92 -8.88 -9.58
CA ASN A 498 -11.62 -9.03 -11.02
C ASN A 498 -10.14 -9.31 -11.33
N GLY A 499 -9.31 -9.59 -10.31
CA GLY A 499 -7.88 -9.86 -10.49
C GLY A 499 -6.97 -8.66 -10.36
N GLY A 500 -7.48 -7.44 -10.54
CA GLY A 500 -6.64 -6.24 -10.47
C GLY A 500 -6.18 -5.96 -9.04
N PHE A 501 -4.89 -5.72 -8.84
CA PHE A 501 -4.32 -5.40 -7.54
C PHE A 501 -3.40 -4.17 -7.57
N SER A 502 -3.24 -3.54 -6.41
CA SER A 502 -2.15 -2.61 -6.13
C SER A 502 -1.27 -3.15 -5.00
N TYR A 503 0.03 -3.02 -5.16
CA TYR A 503 1.04 -3.31 -4.14
C TYR A 503 1.88 -2.06 -3.90
N THR A 504 1.96 -1.63 -2.64
CA THR A 504 2.81 -0.52 -2.22
C THR A 504 3.88 -1.08 -1.28
N PRO A 505 5.18 -1.08 -1.67
CA PRO A 505 6.25 -1.50 -0.78
C PRO A 505 6.30 -0.63 0.49
N ASP A 506 6.79 -1.21 1.58
CA ASP A 506 7.22 -0.44 2.75
C ASP A 506 8.29 0.60 2.32
N THR A 507 8.32 1.74 2.99
CA THR A 507 9.27 2.82 2.67
C THR A 507 10.71 2.30 2.69
N ASP A 508 11.44 2.57 1.61
CA ASP A 508 12.84 2.17 1.38
C ASP A 508 13.10 0.66 1.38
N TYR A 509 12.05 -0.17 1.27
CA TYR A 509 12.22 -1.61 1.14
C TYR A 509 12.77 -1.99 -0.24
N ILE A 510 13.88 -2.74 -0.23
CA ILE A 510 14.51 -3.36 -1.40
C ILE A 510 14.59 -4.87 -1.11
N GLY A 511 14.18 -5.68 -2.08
CA GLY A 511 14.17 -7.13 -1.95
C GLY A 511 12.93 -7.82 -2.51
N PRO A 512 12.87 -9.16 -2.41
CA PRO A 512 11.74 -9.96 -2.83
C PRO A 512 10.61 -9.99 -1.78
N ASP A 513 9.39 -9.74 -2.21
CA ASP A 513 8.16 -9.91 -1.42
C ASP A 513 7.16 -10.80 -2.17
N HIS A 514 6.14 -11.31 -1.48
CA HIS A 514 5.11 -12.14 -2.11
C HIS A 514 3.78 -12.10 -1.37
N PHE A 515 2.68 -12.37 -2.08
CA PHE A 515 1.37 -12.59 -1.46
C PHE A 515 0.64 -13.76 -2.12
N THR A 516 -0.37 -14.32 -1.45
CA THR A 516 -1.13 -15.46 -1.96
C THR A 516 -2.59 -15.08 -2.22
N TYR A 517 -3.14 -15.58 -3.33
CA TYR A 517 -4.54 -15.39 -3.71
C TYR A 517 -5.23 -16.72 -4.01
N ARG A 518 -6.56 -16.68 -4.04
CA ARG A 518 -7.43 -17.80 -4.43
C ARG A 518 -8.33 -17.37 -5.58
N SER A 519 -8.32 -18.13 -6.67
CA SER A 519 -9.21 -18.00 -7.83
C SER A 519 -10.33 -19.02 -7.72
N CYS A 520 -11.58 -18.62 -7.93
CA CYS A 520 -12.74 -19.52 -7.90
C CYS A 520 -13.62 -19.27 -9.11
N ASP A 521 -14.05 -20.33 -9.79
CA ASP A 521 -15.00 -20.25 -10.88
C ASP A 521 -16.45 -20.06 -10.40
N GLN A 522 -17.35 -19.79 -11.34
CA GLN A 522 -18.79 -19.70 -11.10
C GLN A 522 -19.55 -20.92 -11.64
N GLY A 523 -18.86 -22.05 -11.81
CA GLY A 523 -19.44 -23.33 -12.19
C GLY A 523 -20.15 -24.01 -11.01
N SER A 524 -20.80 -25.15 -11.27
CA SER A 524 -21.54 -25.92 -10.27
C SER A 524 -21.17 -27.40 -10.37
N PRO A 525 -20.45 -27.97 -9.38
CA PRO A 525 -19.95 -27.33 -8.16
C PRO A 525 -18.84 -26.30 -8.44
N THR A 526 -18.72 -25.25 -7.64
CA THR A 526 -17.63 -24.26 -7.75
C THR A 526 -16.28 -24.94 -7.57
N ALA A 527 -15.34 -24.73 -8.51
CA ALA A 527 -13.94 -25.09 -8.31
C ALA A 527 -13.14 -23.86 -7.89
N CYS A 528 -12.13 -24.07 -7.06
CA CYS A 528 -11.20 -23.03 -6.61
C CYS A 528 -9.78 -23.57 -6.63
N ASP A 529 -8.83 -22.69 -6.92
CA ASP A 529 -7.40 -22.95 -6.88
C ASP A 529 -6.65 -21.75 -6.26
N GLN A 530 -5.39 -21.91 -5.89
CA GLN A 530 -4.57 -20.86 -5.28
C GLN A 530 -3.23 -20.73 -5.98
N ALA A 531 -2.67 -19.52 -5.93
CA ALA A 531 -1.37 -19.22 -6.48
C ALA A 531 -0.71 -18.08 -5.70
N THR A 532 0.58 -17.92 -5.92
CA THR A 532 1.44 -16.92 -5.29
C THR A 532 1.85 -15.87 -6.31
N VAL A 533 1.84 -14.62 -5.88
CA VAL A 533 2.40 -13.50 -6.64
C VAL A 533 3.73 -13.13 -6.00
N TYR A 534 4.81 -13.20 -6.78
CA TYR A 534 6.16 -12.80 -6.38
C TYR A 534 6.48 -11.41 -6.93
N ILE A 535 7.06 -10.55 -6.11
CA ILE A 535 7.37 -9.16 -6.45
C ILE A 535 8.80 -8.87 -6.05
N ASN A 536 9.63 -8.47 -7.01
CA ASN A 536 10.97 -7.96 -6.71
C ASN A 536 10.95 -6.43 -6.70
N VAL A 537 11.45 -5.84 -5.62
CA VAL A 537 11.59 -4.39 -5.43
C VAL A 537 13.06 -4.01 -5.53
N SER A 538 13.46 -3.28 -6.57
CA SER A 538 14.86 -2.85 -6.79
C SER A 538 15.12 -1.40 -6.38
N GLU A 539 16.40 -1.05 -6.34
CA GLU A 539 16.88 0.34 -6.25
C GLU A 539 16.74 1.13 -7.57
N VAL A 540 17.09 2.42 -7.53
CA VAL A 540 17.20 3.33 -8.67
C VAL A 540 18.69 3.56 -8.92
N ASN A 541 19.16 3.41 -10.16
CA ASN A 541 20.55 3.67 -10.56
C ASN A 541 20.98 5.13 -10.27
N HIS A 542 22.13 5.31 -9.63
CA HIS A 542 22.80 6.57 -9.29
C HIS A 542 24.05 6.76 -10.18
N PRO A 543 24.45 8.01 -10.49
CA PRO A 543 25.74 8.26 -11.15
C PRO A 543 26.90 7.80 -10.26
N PRO A 544 28.04 7.41 -10.85
CA PRO A 544 29.27 7.30 -10.11
C PRO A 544 29.62 8.63 -9.45
N VAL A 545 30.40 8.56 -8.39
CA VAL A 545 31.04 9.71 -7.77
C VAL A 545 32.48 9.76 -8.28
N ALA A 546 32.75 10.72 -9.16
CA ALA A 546 34.09 11.07 -9.61
C ALA A 546 34.73 11.98 -8.57
N VAL A 547 35.95 11.68 -8.15
CA VAL A 547 36.65 12.44 -7.11
C VAL A 547 37.92 13.04 -7.67
N ASP A 548 38.10 14.35 -7.47
CA ASP A 548 39.30 15.07 -7.92
C ASP A 548 40.60 14.41 -7.42
N ASP A 549 41.64 14.46 -8.26
CA ASP A 549 42.93 13.83 -8.00
C ASP A 549 44.11 14.80 -8.03
N TRP A 550 45.16 14.51 -7.26
CA TRP A 550 46.36 15.34 -7.18
C TRP A 550 47.65 14.54 -7.35
N PHE A 551 48.57 15.00 -8.21
CA PHE A 551 49.86 14.33 -8.48
C PHE A 551 51.06 15.30 -8.66
N GLY A 552 52.08 15.25 -7.80
CA GLY A 552 53.37 15.94 -8.01
C GLY A 552 54.34 15.16 -8.90
N ARG A 553 55.11 15.81 -9.80
CA ARG A 553 55.88 15.06 -10.81
C ARG A 553 57.37 14.82 -10.50
N ASP A 554 57.78 13.54 -10.53
CA ASP A 554 58.74 13.04 -11.54
C ASP A 554 58.50 11.54 -11.93
N GLY A 555 57.63 11.28 -12.90
CA GLY A 555 57.72 10.10 -13.79
C GLY A 555 57.23 8.72 -13.32
N ALA A 556 56.42 8.60 -12.26
CA ALA A 556 55.75 7.33 -11.91
C ALA A 556 54.31 7.27 -12.43
N ALA A 557 53.86 6.07 -12.81
CA ALA A 557 52.49 5.81 -13.25
C ALA A 557 51.50 6.13 -12.13
N ALA A 558 50.65 7.14 -12.37
CA ALA A 558 49.57 7.60 -11.50
C ALA A 558 48.23 7.09 -12.05
N ASN A 559 47.28 6.72 -11.17
CA ASN A 559 45.98 6.18 -11.53
C ASN A 559 44.86 7.01 -10.89
N ILE A 560 43.96 7.56 -11.72
CA ILE A 560 42.90 8.50 -11.34
C ILE A 560 41.62 7.80 -10.84
N LEU A 561 41.50 6.47 -11.00
CA LEU A 561 40.30 5.73 -10.58
C LEU A 561 40.39 5.17 -9.15
N LEU A 562 41.31 5.67 -8.32
CA LEU A 562 41.60 5.05 -7.01
C LEU A 562 40.65 5.51 -5.89
N ASN A 563 40.13 6.71 -6.02
CA ASN A 563 39.22 7.40 -5.11
C ASN A 563 37.80 7.54 -5.67
N ASP A 564 37.61 7.32 -6.97
CA ASP A 564 36.29 7.17 -7.58
C ASP A 564 35.54 5.94 -7.08
N TYR A 565 34.23 6.06 -6.93
CA TYR A 565 33.37 4.94 -6.62
C TYR A 565 31.97 5.15 -7.16
N ASP A 566 31.24 4.06 -7.37
CA ASP A 566 29.83 4.12 -7.69
C ASP A 566 29.00 3.83 -6.43
N PRO A 567 28.00 4.67 -6.06
CA PRO A 567 27.15 4.44 -4.89
C PRO A 567 26.42 3.09 -4.91
N ASP A 568 26.09 2.59 -6.10
CA ASP A 568 25.44 1.30 -6.33
C ASP A 568 26.47 0.16 -6.51
N GLY A 569 27.75 0.50 -6.58
CA GLY A 569 28.85 -0.46 -6.72
C GLY A 569 29.10 -0.93 -8.16
N ASP A 570 28.53 -0.23 -9.15
CA ASP A 570 28.73 -0.51 -10.57
C ASP A 570 30.18 -0.32 -11.03
N GLU A 571 30.54 -0.97 -12.15
CA GLU A 571 31.90 -0.89 -12.70
C GLU A 571 32.14 0.46 -13.36
N LEU A 572 33.14 1.19 -12.88
CA LEU A 572 33.54 2.48 -13.41
C LEU A 572 34.13 2.39 -14.83
N VAL A 573 33.54 3.13 -15.77
CA VAL A 573 33.98 3.24 -17.16
C VAL A 573 34.60 4.61 -17.43
N LEU A 574 35.93 4.66 -17.52
CA LEU A 574 36.67 5.89 -17.77
C LEU A 574 36.67 6.31 -19.25
N ASN A 575 36.31 7.57 -19.52
CA ASN A 575 36.53 8.18 -20.82
C ASN A 575 38.00 8.58 -21.01
N THR A 576 38.73 7.81 -21.83
CA THR A 576 40.16 8.07 -22.12
C THR A 576 40.45 9.36 -22.89
N THR A 577 39.42 10.06 -23.38
CA THR A 577 39.57 11.42 -23.92
C THR A 577 39.14 12.39 -22.83
N PRO A 578 40.03 13.25 -22.32
CA PRO A 578 39.67 14.19 -21.27
C PRO A 578 38.60 15.16 -21.77
N VAL A 579 37.68 15.54 -20.88
CA VAL A 579 36.65 16.55 -21.13
C VAL A 579 37.31 17.91 -21.37
N VAL A 580 38.29 18.24 -20.52
CA VAL A 580 39.18 19.39 -20.65
C VAL A 580 40.62 18.90 -20.54
N SER A 581 41.47 19.21 -21.53
CA SER A 581 42.87 18.76 -21.55
C SER A 581 43.81 19.79 -20.92
N VAL A 582 44.97 19.32 -20.42
CA VAL A 582 46.11 20.15 -19.97
C VAL A 582 46.47 21.27 -20.93
N GLN A 583 46.85 22.42 -20.38
CA GLN A 583 47.18 23.63 -21.16
C GLN A 583 48.68 23.72 -21.49
N HIS A 584 49.56 23.22 -20.62
CA HIS A 584 51.01 23.45 -20.67
C HIS A 584 51.84 22.15 -20.71
N GLY A 585 51.42 21.17 -21.53
CA GLY A 585 52.16 19.92 -21.69
C GLY A 585 51.55 18.93 -22.69
N THR A 586 51.89 17.66 -22.55
CA THR A 586 51.28 16.54 -23.31
C THR A 586 50.75 15.48 -22.36
N LEU A 587 49.48 15.11 -22.51
CA LEU A 587 48.75 14.14 -21.68
C LEU A 587 48.36 12.88 -22.47
N ILE A 588 48.45 11.71 -21.83
CA ILE A 588 47.92 10.42 -22.31
C ILE A 588 47.21 9.73 -21.14
N ILE A 589 45.93 9.40 -21.29
CA ILE A 589 45.13 8.64 -20.32
C ILE A 589 44.86 7.24 -20.89
N ASN A 590 44.98 6.20 -20.06
CA ASN A 590 44.67 4.80 -20.41
C ASN A 590 43.36 4.35 -19.74
N ALA A 591 42.72 3.33 -20.31
CA ALA A 591 41.43 2.82 -19.83
C ALA A 591 41.47 2.16 -18.44
N ASP A 592 42.67 1.85 -17.91
CA ASP A 592 42.85 1.32 -16.55
C ASP A 592 43.02 2.42 -15.49
N GLY A 593 42.73 3.67 -15.86
CA GLY A 593 42.89 4.86 -15.03
C GLY A 593 44.31 5.40 -14.97
N SER A 594 45.30 4.68 -15.51
CA SER A 594 46.68 5.18 -15.52
C SER A 594 46.86 6.31 -16.53
N PHE A 595 47.59 7.38 -16.15
CA PHE A 595 47.93 8.46 -17.08
C PHE A 595 49.42 8.82 -17.07
N SER A 596 49.83 9.55 -18.10
CA SER A 596 51.17 10.16 -18.19
C SER A 596 51.06 11.58 -18.73
N TYR A 597 51.63 12.51 -17.99
CA TYR A 597 51.77 13.91 -18.37
C TYR A 597 53.23 14.22 -18.73
N THR A 598 53.55 15.23 -19.54
CA THR A 598 54.92 15.78 -19.76
C THR A 598 54.81 17.31 -19.88
N PRO A 599 55.49 18.14 -19.05
CA PRO A 599 55.26 19.59 -19.02
C PRO A 599 56.02 20.27 -20.16
N GLU A 600 55.58 21.48 -20.52
CA GLU A 600 56.34 22.37 -21.39
C GLU A 600 57.62 22.87 -20.70
N GLN A 601 58.66 23.21 -21.47
CA GLN A 601 59.91 23.70 -20.88
C GLN A 601 59.70 25.02 -20.14
N LEU A 602 60.19 25.10 -18.90
CA LEU A 602 60.19 26.31 -18.05
C LEU A 602 58.80 26.69 -17.51
N TYR A 603 57.86 25.75 -17.47
CA TYR A 603 56.60 25.87 -16.75
C TYR A 603 56.78 25.29 -15.34
N PHE A 604 56.52 26.08 -14.31
CA PHE A 604 56.77 25.78 -12.90
C PHE A 604 55.53 25.93 -12.01
N GLU A 605 54.38 26.13 -12.64
CA GLU A 605 53.06 26.29 -11.99
C GLU A 605 52.25 24.99 -12.16
N GLN A 606 51.04 24.96 -11.59
CA GLN A 606 50.12 23.83 -11.66
C GLN A 606 49.47 23.67 -13.04
N ASP A 607 49.46 22.46 -13.61
CA ASP A 607 48.64 22.11 -14.80
C ASP A 607 47.51 21.16 -14.41
N SER A 608 46.37 21.17 -15.13
CA SER A 608 45.22 20.34 -14.80
C SER A 608 44.47 19.79 -16.01
N PHE A 609 43.71 18.71 -15.82
CA PHE A 609 42.78 18.19 -16.82
C PHE A 609 41.53 17.59 -16.18
N THR A 610 40.38 17.69 -16.85
CA THR A 610 39.12 17.09 -16.39
C THR A 610 38.88 15.77 -17.11
N TYR A 611 38.57 14.73 -16.35
CA TYR A 611 38.17 13.43 -16.87
C TYR A 611 36.71 13.15 -16.51
N GLN A 612 36.13 12.16 -17.19
CA GLN A 612 34.75 11.74 -16.99
C GLN A 612 34.74 10.24 -16.76
N VAL A 613 34.11 9.83 -15.68
CA VAL A 613 33.84 8.43 -15.35
C VAL A 613 32.32 8.22 -15.40
N CYS A 614 31.91 7.13 -16.03
CA CYS A 614 30.50 6.77 -16.12
C CYS A 614 30.30 5.42 -15.45
N ASP A 615 29.07 5.16 -15.01
CA ASP A 615 28.65 3.80 -14.70
C ASP A 615 28.66 2.97 -15.98
N ASN A 616 28.49 1.67 -15.84
CA ASN A 616 28.34 0.77 -16.98
C ASN A 616 26.85 0.50 -17.32
N ALA A 617 25.92 1.42 -17.00
CA ALA A 617 24.49 1.28 -17.25
C ALA A 617 24.07 1.58 -18.71
N LEU A 618 22.82 1.26 -19.09
CA LEU A 618 22.28 1.42 -20.47
C LEU A 618 22.21 2.89 -20.92
N VAL A 619 21.85 3.77 -19.97
CA VAL A 619 21.97 5.22 -20.08
C VAL A 619 23.04 5.59 -19.06
N PRO A 620 24.32 5.68 -19.49
CA PRO A 620 25.40 5.91 -18.56
C PRO A 620 25.16 7.20 -17.81
N LEU A 621 25.01 7.10 -16.49
CA LEU A 621 25.12 8.27 -15.65
C LEU A 621 26.62 8.49 -15.43
N CYS A 622 27.04 9.73 -15.61
CA CYS A 622 28.45 10.08 -15.58
C CYS A 622 28.65 11.21 -14.59
N ASP A 623 29.84 11.22 -14.03
CA ASP A 623 30.33 12.29 -13.20
C ASP A 623 31.72 12.71 -13.70
N GLU A 624 32.11 13.93 -13.38
CA GLU A 624 33.34 14.54 -13.87
C GLU A 624 34.21 14.99 -12.71
N ALA A 625 35.52 14.74 -12.81
CA ALA A 625 36.50 15.14 -11.82
C ALA A 625 37.74 15.72 -12.49
N THR A 626 38.47 16.54 -11.75
CA THR A 626 39.65 17.26 -12.19
C THR A 626 40.91 16.68 -11.56
N VAL A 627 41.93 16.51 -12.40
CA VAL A 627 43.27 16.07 -12.00
C VAL A 627 44.20 17.27 -12.02
N ILE A 628 44.87 17.50 -10.90
CA ILE A 628 45.79 18.61 -10.64
C ILE A 628 47.24 18.10 -10.54
N ILE A 629 48.21 18.83 -11.12
CA ILE A 629 49.62 18.41 -11.22
C ILE A 629 50.60 19.51 -10.76
N TYR A 630 51.47 19.22 -9.77
CA TYR A 630 52.41 20.18 -9.11
C TYR A 630 53.90 20.12 -9.55
N VAL A 631 54.64 21.25 -9.40
CA VAL A 631 56.07 21.47 -9.76
C VAL A 631 56.88 22.11 -8.58
N ASP A 632 58.20 21.84 -8.47
CA ASP A 632 59.14 22.21 -7.36
C ASP A 632 60.10 23.36 -7.78
N SER A 633 60.12 24.49 -7.04
CA SER A 633 60.72 25.78 -7.45
C SER A 633 62.07 26.14 -6.78
N ASP A 634 62.25 25.92 -5.48
CA ASP A 634 63.47 26.32 -4.76
C ASP A 634 64.57 25.23 -4.77
N ASN A 635 64.18 24.03 -5.20
CA ASN A 635 65.03 22.92 -5.57
C ASN A 635 65.70 22.19 -4.38
N ASP A 636 65.15 22.33 -3.18
CA ASP A 636 65.65 21.73 -1.94
C ASP A 636 65.31 20.22 -1.79
N GLY A 637 64.36 19.73 -2.59
CA GLY A 637 63.92 18.34 -2.65
C GLY A 637 62.55 18.07 -2.03
N VAL A 638 61.86 19.11 -1.57
CA VAL A 638 60.47 19.16 -1.14
C VAL A 638 59.73 20.03 -2.17
N ALA A 639 58.68 19.52 -2.82
CA ALA A 639 57.93 20.35 -3.77
C ALA A 639 57.21 21.45 -2.97
N ASN A 640 57.05 22.65 -3.53
CA ASN A 640 56.51 23.83 -2.81
C ASN A 640 55.19 23.57 -2.04
N VAL A 641 54.43 22.56 -2.41
CA VAL A 641 53.20 22.11 -1.72
C VAL A 641 53.45 21.29 -0.43
N PHE A 642 54.71 21.06 -0.05
CA PHE A 642 55.11 20.24 1.10
C PHE A 642 56.10 20.95 2.03
N ASP A 643 56.41 22.21 1.74
CA ASP A 643 57.06 23.15 2.65
C ASP A 643 55.93 23.88 3.39
N ILE A 644 56.04 24.03 4.71
CA ILE A 644 54.88 24.24 5.62
C ILE A 644 54.89 25.58 6.35
N ASP A 645 55.91 26.39 6.11
CA ASP A 645 56.15 27.76 6.62
C ASP A 645 57.30 28.31 5.74
N ASP A 646 56.95 28.86 4.57
CA ASP A 646 57.91 29.25 3.55
C ASP A 646 58.68 30.54 3.87
N ASP A 647 58.29 31.27 4.93
CA ASP A 647 58.80 32.61 5.23
C ASP A 647 59.29 32.87 6.68
N ASN A 648 58.92 32.02 7.64
CA ASN A 648 59.28 32.01 9.05
C ASN A 648 58.70 33.14 9.94
N ASP A 649 57.42 33.46 9.77
CA ASP A 649 56.70 34.43 10.60
C ASP A 649 56.07 33.82 11.89
N GLY A 650 55.82 32.50 11.89
CA GLY A 650 55.25 31.74 13.00
C GLY A 650 53.84 31.18 12.74
N ILE A 651 53.25 31.46 11.58
CA ILE A 651 52.02 30.87 11.06
C ILE A 651 52.40 29.79 10.01
N LEU A 652 51.51 28.85 9.70
CA LEU A 652 51.79 27.81 8.69
C LEU A 652 51.19 28.23 7.34
N ASP A 653 51.86 27.91 6.23
CA ASP A 653 51.32 28.10 4.86
C ASP A 653 49.91 27.46 4.63
N ILE A 654 49.56 26.47 5.45
CA ILE A 654 48.26 25.76 5.40
C ILE A 654 47.17 26.47 6.21
N VAL A 655 47.57 27.35 7.12
CA VAL A 655 46.70 28.21 7.92
C VAL A 655 46.51 29.54 7.17
N GLU A 656 47.56 30.08 6.54
CA GLU A 656 47.51 31.30 5.72
C GLU A 656 46.88 31.08 4.33
N GLY A 657 46.81 29.83 3.87
CA GLY A 657 46.09 29.47 2.66
C GLY A 657 46.83 29.76 1.35
N ASP A 658 47.86 28.97 1.01
CA ASP A 658 48.56 28.97 -0.31
C ASP A 658 49.33 30.26 -0.66
N LYS A 659 50.51 30.10 -1.28
CA LYS A 659 51.54 31.14 -1.51
C LYS A 659 51.17 32.18 -2.59
N ALA A 660 49.89 32.31 -2.89
CA ALA A 660 49.37 33.06 -4.03
C ALA A 660 48.12 33.90 -3.69
N VAL A 661 47.63 33.84 -2.46
CA VAL A 661 46.61 34.77 -1.94
C VAL A 661 47.34 36.03 -1.45
N ASP A 662 46.73 37.17 -1.76
CA ASP A 662 47.23 38.55 -1.67
C ASP A 662 45.94 39.35 -1.48
N THR A 663 45.42 39.28 -0.25
CA THR A 663 44.06 39.66 0.16
C THR A 663 43.84 41.15 -0.10
N ASP A 664 44.76 41.99 0.34
CA ASP A 664 44.73 43.44 0.08
C ASP A 664 45.21 43.85 -1.34
N ASN A 665 45.74 42.89 -2.13
CA ASN A 665 46.29 43.08 -3.48
C ASN A 665 47.46 44.09 -3.58
N ASP A 666 48.24 44.31 -2.52
CA ASP A 666 49.39 45.21 -2.54
C ASP A 666 50.60 44.61 -3.30
N GLY A 667 50.57 43.30 -3.55
CA GLY A 667 51.59 42.53 -4.25
C GLY A 667 52.57 41.78 -3.33
N VAL A 668 52.31 41.75 -2.03
CA VAL A 668 52.90 40.89 -1.01
C VAL A 668 51.85 39.81 -0.70
N PRO A 669 52.15 38.51 -0.96
CA PRO A 669 51.23 37.46 -0.56
C PRO A 669 51.01 37.44 0.96
N ASP A 670 49.82 37.11 1.43
CA ASP A 670 49.43 37.16 2.86
C ASP A 670 50.43 36.42 3.76
N SER A 671 50.90 35.25 3.34
CA SER A 671 52.01 34.49 3.99
C SER A 671 53.39 35.19 4.06
N LEU A 672 53.49 36.43 3.61
CA LEU A 672 54.69 37.29 3.60
C LEU A 672 54.36 38.72 4.05
N ASP A 673 53.07 38.98 4.28
CA ASP A 673 52.51 40.22 4.78
C ASP A 673 52.38 40.12 6.31
N ILE A 674 52.34 41.24 7.02
CA ILE A 674 52.15 41.29 8.47
C ILE A 674 50.89 42.08 8.87
N ASP A 675 50.15 42.53 7.86
CA ASP A 675 48.91 43.34 7.86
C ASP A 675 48.15 42.98 6.56
N SER A 676 47.71 41.71 6.48
CA SER A 676 47.31 41.04 5.24
C SER A 676 46.02 41.58 4.59
N ASP A 677 45.19 42.29 5.36
CA ASP A 677 43.98 43.00 4.90
C ASP A 677 44.15 44.53 4.86
N ASN A 678 45.28 45.04 5.38
CA ASN A 678 45.72 46.44 5.32
C ASN A 678 44.82 47.43 6.09
N ASP A 679 44.21 46.95 7.16
CA ASP A 679 43.36 47.74 8.04
C ASP A 679 44.22 48.59 9.03
N GLY A 680 45.49 48.20 9.23
CA GLY A 680 46.48 48.83 10.10
C GLY A 680 46.64 48.20 11.48
N ILE A 681 45.95 47.10 11.73
CA ILE A 681 46.11 46.16 12.84
C ILE A 681 47.01 45.00 12.33
N PRO A 682 48.01 44.52 13.10
CA PRO A 682 48.93 43.49 12.57
C PRO A 682 48.42 42.07 12.78
N ASP A 683 48.58 41.17 11.81
CA ASP A 683 47.98 39.81 11.76
C ASP A 683 48.17 38.98 13.04
N ASN A 684 49.32 39.13 13.69
CA ASN A 684 49.62 38.40 14.93
C ASN A 684 48.83 38.90 16.15
N LEU A 685 48.26 40.10 16.09
CA LEU A 685 47.38 40.67 17.10
C LEU A 685 45.94 40.22 16.87
N GLU A 686 45.46 40.23 15.62
CA GLU A 686 44.14 39.72 15.23
C GLU A 686 44.01 38.22 15.48
N SER A 687 45.03 37.46 15.09
CA SER A 687 45.08 36.01 15.27
C SER A 687 45.08 35.53 16.74
N GLN A 688 45.05 36.42 17.74
CA GLN A 688 45.08 36.07 19.17
C GLN A 688 43.91 36.69 19.96
N HIS A 689 43.39 35.96 20.96
CA HIS A 689 42.43 36.51 21.93
C HIS A 689 43.08 37.57 22.85
N ALA A 690 42.32 38.63 23.18
CA ALA A 690 42.81 39.87 23.79
C ALA A 690 43.30 39.80 25.26
N GLU A 691 43.18 38.68 25.99
CA GLU A 691 43.47 38.66 27.44
C GLU A 691 44.95 39.02 27.83
N ASP A 692 45.92 38.91 26.91
CA ASP A 692 47.28 39.50 27.01
C ASP A 692 48.07 39.24 25.70
N TYR A 693 48.26 40.26 24.84
CA TYR A 693 49.08 40.15 23.61
C TYR A 693 50.45 39.50 23.87
N VAL A 694 50.74 38.39 23.16
CA VAL A 694 52.02 37.67 23.23
C VAL A 694 52.85 37.96 21.98
N ALA A 695 53.88 38.80 22.13
CA ALA A 695 54.78 39.16 21.03
C ALA A 695 55.73 38.00 20.61
N PRO A 696 56.01 37.81 19.30
CA PRO A 696 56.99 36.84 18.81
C PRO A 696 58.42 37.10 19.32
N SER A 697 59.21 36.04 19.50
CA SER A 697 60.56 36.11 20.07
C SER A 697 61.70 36.18 19.04
N GLY A 698 61.43 35.80 17.80
CA GLY A 698 62.35 35.73 16.65
C GLY A 698 63.34 34.56 16.68
N ALA A 699 62.98 33.42 17.28
CA ALA A 699 63.88 32.27 17.45
C ALA A 699 63.17 30.93 17.22
N ASP A 700 63.71 30.10 16.32
CA ASP A 700 63.32 28.68 16.14
C ASP A 700 64.51 27.78 16.52
N ALA A 701 64.38 27.05 17.62
CA ALA A 701 65.48 26.29 18.22
C ALA A 701 65.72 24.89 17.61
N ASP A 702 64.70 24.24 17.05
CA ASP A 702 64.79 22.88 16.48
C ASP A 702 64.54 22.79 14.97
N GLY A 703 64.26 23.91 14.32
CA GLY A 703 64.27 24.07 12.88
C GLY A 703 63.04 23.45 12.23
N ASP A 704 61.90 23.52 12.90
CA ASP A 704 60.62 23.03 12.41
C ASP A 704 59.65 24.15 11.97
N GLY A 705 60.11 25.40 11.99
CA GLY A 705 59.39 26.58 11.50
C GLY A 705 58.76 27.43 12.61
N TRP A 706 58.73 26.96 13.86
CA TRP A 706 57.92 27.59 14.91
C TRP A 706 58.72 28.56 15.77
N ASP A 707 58.16 29.76 16.05
CA ASP A 707 58.79 30.71 16.98
C ASP A 707 58.69 30.24 18.44
N ASP A 708 59.80 30.30 19.17
CA ASP A 708 59.95 29.90 20.57
C ASP A 708 58.96 30.63 21.54
N ALA A 709 58.38 31.78 21.13
CA ALA A 709 57.33 32.48 21.89
C ALA A 709 56.05 31.66 21.98
N TYR A 710 55.73 30.93 20.90
CA TYR A 710 54.53 30.14 20.72
C TYR A 710 54.80 28.63 20.90
N ASP A 711 56.04 28.16 20.64
CA ASP A 711 56.52 26.81 20.95
C ASP A 711 57.70 26.80 21.93
N ASN A 712 57.41 26.64 23.23
CA ASN A 712 58.46 26.55 24.25
C ASN A 712 59.12 25.15 24.36
N ASP A 713 58.62 24.08 23.72
CA ASP A 713 59.22 22.73 23.77
C ASP A 713 58.87 21.74 22.63
N ASN A 714 59.54 21.87 21.48
CA ASN A 714 59.90 20.75 20.58
C ASN A 714 58.67 19.91 20.12
N GLY A 715 57.57 20.59 19.77
CA GLY A 715 56.31 20.00 19.30
C GLY A 715 55.05 20.76 19.75
N GLY A 716 55.06 22.09 19.63
CA GLY A 716 54.03 23.02 20.10
C GLY A 716 52.65 22.89 19.46
N THR A 717 51.71 23.68 19.98
CA THR A 717 50.35 23.84 19.46
C THR A 717 50.21 25.22 18.82
N PRO A 718 49.57 25.33 17.63
CA PRO A 718 49.32 26.60 16.94
C PRO A 718 48.74 27.70 17.81
N ILE A 719 49.04 28.94 17.44
CA ILE A 719 48.11 30.04 17.70
C ILE A 719 46.76 29.60 17.15
N VAL A 720 45.73 29.70 17.97
CA VAL A 720 44.37 29.44 17.53
C VAL A 720 43.94 30.71 16.85
N ILE A 721 43.79 30.67 15.53
CA ILE A 721 43.23 31.76 14.74
C ILE A 721 41.87 32.13 15.34
N VAL A 722 41.69 33.43 15.56
CA VAL A 722 40.41 34.02 15.93
C VAL A 722 39.68 34.35 14.63
N ASP A 723 38.40 34.05 14.64
CA ASP A 723 37.43 34.18 13.56
C ASP A 723 36.18 34.58 14.34
N THR A 724 36.03 35.90 14.50
CA THR A 724 35.14 36.53 15.49
C THR A 724 33.68 36.39 15.05
N ASP A 725 33.38 36.68 13.79
CA ASP A 725 32.06 36.48 13.22
C ASP A 725 31.77 35.00 12.86
N GLY A 726 32.79 34.16 12.70
CA GLY A 726 32.63 32.74 12.41
C GLY A 726 32.33 32.42 10.94
N ASP A 727 32.55 33.35 10.02
CA ASP A 727 32.33 33.16 8.59
C ASP A 727 33.38 32.25 7.91
N GLY A 728 34.48 32.00 8.63
CA GLY A 728 35.58 31.14 8.22
C GLY A 728 36.76 31.85 7.58
N ILE A 729 36.71 33.18 7.48
CA ILE A 729 37.84 34.09 7.31
C ILE A 729 38.38 34.38 8.74
N GLY A 730 39.70 34.43 8.92
CA GLY A 730 40.24 34.79 10.24
C GLY A 730 40.33 36.30 10.33
N ASP A 731 40.20 36.85 11.55
CA ASP A 731 40.27 38.30 11.85
C ASP A 731 41.47 39.05 11.23
N TYR A 732 42.52 38.34 10.78
CA TYR A 732 43.73 38.93 10.16
C TYR A 732 43.67 39.03 8.63
N LEU A 733 42.58 38.57 8.03
CA LEU A 733 42.27 38.65 6.60
C LEU A 733 40.92 39.33 6.38
N ASP A 734 40.33 39.86 7.44
CA ASP A 734 38.96 40.33 7.48
C ASP A 734 38.98 41.81 7.84
N VAL A 735 38.50 42.65 6.92
CA VAL A 735 38.47 44.10 7.14
C VAL A 735 37.34 44.55 8.09
N ASP A 736 36.45 43.63 8.50
CA ASP A 736 35.25 43.84 9.32
C ASP A 736 35.02 42.63 10.25
N SER A 737 35.91 42.40 11.21
CA SER A 737 36.07 41.14 11.95
C SER A 737 34.81 40.63 12.68
N ASP A 738 33.90 41.51 13.10
CA ASP A 738 32.61 41.14 13.71
C ASP A 738 31.40 41.31 12.77
N ASN A 739 31.66 41.70 11.52
CA ASN A 739 30.73 41.79 10.40
C ASN A 739 29.50 42.67 10.68
N ASP A 740 29.71 43.73 11.45
CA ASP A 740 28.69 44.72 11.78
C ASP A 740 28.57 45.83 10.68
N GLY A 741 29.51 45.87 9.75
CA GLY A 741 29.59 46.82 8.65
C GLY A 741 30.40 48.10 8.95
N ILE A 742 31.09 48.17 10.08
CA ILE A 742 31.99 49.24 10.54
C ILE A 742 33.44 48.73 10.58
N ILE A 743 34.11 48.73 9.42
CA ILE A 743 35.50 48.24 9.29
C ILE A 743 36.48 48.52 10.47
N ASP A 744 37.29 47.51 10.78
CA ASP A 744 38.27 47.43 11.87
C ASP A 744 39.23 48.63 11.92
N ALA A 745 39.62 49.12 10.74
CA ALA A 745 40.46 50.29 10.59
C ALA A 745 39.87 51.55 11.26
N ILE A 746 38.54 51.66 11.40
CA ILE A 746 37.87 52.78 12.06
C ILE A 746 37.73 52.56 13.55
N GLU A 747 37.35 51.36 13.96
CA GLU A 747 37.08 51.03 15.35
C GLU A 747 38.38 50.86 16.15
N GLY A 748 39.37 50.18 15.56
CA GLY A 748 40.71 50.04 16.10
C GLY A 748 41.49 51.36 16.19
N ASN A 749 41.16 52.35 15.35
CA ASN A 749 41.94 53.60 15.23
C ASN A 749 41.17 54.91 15.54
N ASP A 750 39.98 54.91 16.13
CA ASP A 750 39.28 56.14 16.57
C ASP A 750 39.35 56.36 18.09
N SER A 751 40.42 57.00 18.58
CA SER A 751 40.56 57.26 20.02
C SER A 751 39.66 58.39 20.56
N ASN A 752 38.89 59.08 19.72
CA ASN A 752 37.99 60.14 20.17
C ASN A 752 36.50 59.87 19.96
N HIS A 753 36.15 58.69 19.44
CA HIS A 753 34.80 58.19 19.22
C HIS A 753 33.95 59.21 18.44
N ASP A 754 34.50 59.77 17.35
CA ASP A 754 33.75 60.65 16.43
C ASP A 754 33.35 59.95 15.12
N GLY A 755 33.46 58.62 15.09
CA GLY A 755 33.16 57.77 13.95
C GLY A 755 34.16 57.94 12.80
N VAL A 756 35.39 58.38 13.10
CA VAL A 756 36.42 58.65 12.09
C VAL A 756 37.80 58.27 12.62
N ALA A 757 38.46 57.32 11.95
CA ALA A 757 39.83 56.91 12.25
C ALA A 757 40.81 58.10 12.39
N ASP A 758 41.59 58.13 13.48
CA ASP A 758 42.62 59.13 13.75
C ASP A 758 43.82 59.02 12.80
N SER A 759 44.07 57.81 12.29
CA SER A 759 45.17 57.46 11.37
C SER A 759 44.61 56.72 10.15
N ILE A 760 45.22 56.94 8.97
CA ILE A 760 44.81 56.29 7.72
C ILE A 760 46.05 55.89 6.91
N ALA A 761 45.95 54.76 6.20
CA ALA A 761 47.02 54.21 5.35
C ALA A 761 47.52 55.24 4.32
N THR A 762 48.84 55.29 4.10
CA THR A 762 49.48 56.22 3.16
C THR A 762 49.84 55.61 1.80
N GLY A 763 49.73 54.28 1.67
CA GLY A 763 50.15 53.45 0.53
C GLY A 763 51.66 53.40 0.35
N VAL A 764 52.42 53.56 1.43
CA VAL A 764 53.89 53.57 1.43
C VAL A 764 54.40 52.58 2.47
N ASP A 765 54.83 51.42 1.99
CA ASP A 765 55.68 50.50 2.75
C ASP A 765 57.16 50.69 2.29
N SER A 766 58.01 51.12 3.23
CA SER A 766 59.41 51.41 2.97
C SER A 766 60.33 50.17 2.97
N ASP A 767 59.90 49.05 3.55
CA ASP A 767 60.69 47.81 3.72
C ASP A 767 60.11 46.59 3.01
N GLY A 768 58.89 46.67 2.53
CA GLY A 768 58.24 45.56 1.82
C GLY A 768 57.92 44.43 2.79
N ASP A 769 57.52 44.73 4.02
CA ASP A 769 57.04 43.76 5.01
C ASP A 769 55.54 43.84 5.26
N GLY A 770 54.77 44.59 4.46
CA GLY A 770 53.31 44.54 4.46
C GLY A 770 52.63 45.74 5.13
N LEU A 771 53.01 46.02 6.39
CA LEU A 771 52.45 47.13 7.19
C LEU A 771 52.79 48.53 6.66
N ASP A 772 51.79 49.40 6.47
CA ASP A 772 51.99 50.78 5.97
C ASP A 772 52.80 51.67 6.93
N ASP A 773 53.67 52.56 6.41
CA ASP A 773 54.46 53.53 7.20
C ASP A 773 53.59 54.45 8.12
N ALA A 774 52.28 54.54 7.91
CA ALA A 774 51.32 55.24 8.78
C ALA A 774 51.11 54.53 10.13
N TYR A 775 51.15 53.20 10.09
CA TYR A 775 50.94 52.29 11.22
C TYR A 775 52.28 51.70 11.72
N ASP A 776 53.30 51.66 10.85
CA ASP A 776 54.66 51.21 11.17
C ASP A 776 55.54 52.28 11.82
N THR A 777 56.21 51.89 12.91
CA THR A 777 57.18 52.71 13.63
C THR A 777 58.64 52.29 13.40
N VAL A 778 58.92 51.24 12.59
CA VAL A 778 60.23 50.58 12.43
C VAL A 778 60.54 50.10 10.99
N ASN A 779 60.97 51.00 10.11
CA ASN A 779 61.17 50.71 8.68
C ASN A 779 62.55 50.04 8.29
N ASN A 780 62.86 48.79 8.70
CA ASN A 780 63.96 47.99 8.09
C ASN A 780 63.69 46.46 7.88
N LYS A 781 63.55 46.05 6.61
CA LYS A 781 63.65 44.65 6.09
C LYS A 781 64.92 43.91 6.54
N SER A 782 64.88 43.10 7.59
CA SER A 782 66.05 42.33 8.06
C SER A 782 65.71 40.88 8.42
N SER A 783 66.22 39.94 7.61
CA SER A 783 66.08 38.48 7.71
C SER A 783 66.75 37.82 8.94
N THR A 784 66.90 38.55 10.05
CA THR A 784 67.19 38.01 11.38
C THR A 784 66.76 39.09 12.40
N ALA A 785 65.64 38.83 13.07
CA ALA A 785 65.13 39.48 14.30
C ALA A 785 64.41 40.85 14.19
N THR A 786 63.11 40.76 14.47
CA THR A 786 62.18 41.66 15.19
C THR A 786 61.63 42.91 14.48
N ASN A 787 60.58 42.71 13.67
CA ASN A 787 59.34 43.51 13.66
C ASN A 787 58.17 42.69 14.27
N ALA A 788 58.45 41.96 15.34
CA ALA A 788 57.44 41.19 16.06
C ALA A 788 56.51 42.07 16.94
N LEU A 789 56.36 43.36 16.62
CA LEU A 789 55.72 44.35 17.49
C LEU A 789 55.04 45.44 16.64
N GLY A 790 54.37 45.06 15.56
CA GLY A 790 53.61 46.00 14.73
C GLY A 790 52.78 46.94 15.60
N SER A 791 52.84 48.24 15.29
CA SER A 791 52.12 49.34 15.94
C SER A 791 52.41 49.63 17.45
N ASN A 792 52.29 50.92 17.84
CA ASN A 792 52.20 51.36 19.25
C ASN A 792 50.85 52.05 19.52
N VAL A 793 49.83 51.77 18.70
CA VAL A 793 48.50 52.36 18.84
C VAL A 793 47.78 51.74 20.04
N ILE A 794 47.03 52.57 20.75
CA ILE A 794 46.14 52.12 21.82
C ILE A 794 44.82 51.85 21.10
N MET A 795 44.42 50.58 21.02
CA MET A 795 43.15 50.20 20.37
C MET A 795 41.94 50.56 21.26
N GLY A 796 40.81 50.84 20.63
CA GLY A 796 39.50 51.14 21.26
C GLY A 796 38.95 49.97 22.08
N ASN A 797 38.06 50.30 23.02
CA ASN A 797 37.25 49.43 23.88
C ASN A 797 36.35 50.39 24.70
N SER A 798 35.12 50.56 24.23
CA SER A 798 34.22 51.67 24.57
C SER A 798 33.44 51.40 25.85
N ASP A 799 32.92 50.19 26.03
CA ASP A 799 32.19 49.76 27.22
C ASP A 799 33.11 49.36 28.42
N GLY A 800 34.41 49.15 28.16
CA GLY A 800 35.40 48.80 29.18
C GLY A 800 35.54 47.32 29.49
N ASP A 801 35.02 46.43 28.66
CA ASP A 801 35.01 44.98 28.84
C ASP A 801 36.35 44.28 28.45
N GLU A 802 36.33 43.01 28.04
CA GLU A 802 37.53 42.27 27.62
C GLU A 802 37.64 42.10 26.07
N VAL A 803 36.68 42.61 25.28
CA VAL A 803 36.62 42.54 23.81
C VAL A 803 36.88 43.93 23.18
N PRO A 804 37.88 44.10 22.29
CA PRO A 804 38.08 45.39 21.63
C PRO A 804 36.93 45.75 20.68
N ASP A 805 36.67 47.06 20.47
CA ASP A 805 35.55 47.56 19.62
C ASP A 805 35.50 46.87 18.24
N TRP A 806 36.65 46.68 17.57
CA TRP A 806 36.75 46.01 16.24
C TRP A 806 36.44 44.49 16.24
N ARG A 807 35.93 43.95 17.33
CA ARG A 807 35.51 42.54 17.50
C ARG A 807 34.24 42.43 18.33
N ASP A 808 33.57 43.55 18.57
CA ASP A 808 32.47 43.65 19.49
C ASP A 808 31.23 44.17 18.75
N ILE A 809 30.31 43.26 18.44
CA ILE A 809 29.10 43.55 17.65
C ILE A 809 28.09 44.49 18.38
N ASP A 810 28.35 44.83 19.64
CA ASP A 810 27.55 45.69 20.53
C ASP A 810 28.51 46.54 21.41
N SER A 811 29.21 47.50 20.78
CA SER A 811 30.35 48.24 21.34
C SER A 811 30.04 49.05 22.61
N ASP A 812 28.78 49.42 22.84
CA ASP A 812 28.33 50.14 24.03
C ASP A 812 27.51 49.29 25.03
N ASN A 813 27.20 48.06 24.62
CA ASN A 813 26.67 46.99 25.44
C ASN A 813 25.24 47.25 25.95
N ASP A 814 24.43 47.87 25.11
CA ASP A 814 23.04 48.20 25.39
C ASP A 814 22.07 47.08 24.91
N GLY A 815 22.58 46.13 24.12
CA GLY A 815 21.85 44.99 23.59
C GLY A 815 21.18 45.22 22.23
N ILE A 816 21.51 46.32 21.55
CA ILE A 816 21.22 46.63 20.14
C ILE A 816 22.54 46.58 19.39
N VAL A 817 22.64 45.75 18.34
CA VAL A 817 23.90 45.64 17.59
C VAL A 817 24.26 46.92 16.82
N ASP A 818 25.56 47.20 16.73
CA ASP A 818 26.17 48.40 16.14
C ASP A 818 25.70 48.63 14.69
N SER A 819 25.61 47.54 13.91
CA SER A 819 25.09 47.56 12.55
C SER A 819 23.67 48.16 12.42
N VAL A 820 22.84 48.04 13.46
CA VAL A 820 21.46 48.55 13.48
C VAL A 820 21.43 50.01 13.88
N GLU A 821 22.33 50.40 14.77
CA GLU A 821 22.47 51.77 15.28
C GLU A 821 23.14 52.68 14.25
N GLY A 822 24.17 52.18 13.56
CA GLY A 822 24.92 52.91 12.56
C GLY A 822 24.17 53.17 11.23
N GLN A 823 22.96 52.63 11.02
CA GLN A 823 22.16 52.78 9.78
C GLN A 823 21.10 53.89 9.87
N ASP A 824 20.90 54.67 8.80
CA ASP A 824 19.88 55.77 8.74
C ASP A 824 18.44 55.22 8.74
N SER A 825 17.62 55.68 9.70
CA SER A 825 16.20 55.33 9.86
C SER A 825 15.30 55.58 8.63
N GLN A 826 15.73 56.37 7.65
CA GLN A 826 14.99 56.54 6.38
C GLN A 826 15.17 55.39 5.38
N LEU A 827 16.10 54.48 5.64
CA LEU A 827 16.33 53.24 4.91
C LEU A 827 15.84 52.09 5.78
N ALA A 828 15.18 51.10 5.18
CA ALA A 828 14.83 49.90 5.94
C ALA A 828 16.14 49.22 6.36
N TYR A 829 16.25 48.77 7.62
CA TYR A 829 17.37 47.99 8.12
C TYR A 829 17.86 47.03 7.04
N VAL A 830 19.09 47.25 6.61
CA VAL A 830 19.79 46.38 5.69
C VAL A 830 20.49 45.37 6.58
N ALA A 831 19.85 44.22 6.72
CA ALA A 831 20.51 43.07 7.32
C ALA A 831 21.67 42.64 6.42
N PRO A 832 22.79 42.16 7.01
CA PRO A 832 23.84 41.54 6.23
C PRO A 832 23.25 40.36 5.46
N THR A 833 23.77 40.13 4.26
CA THR A 833 23.28 39.10 3.36
C THR A 833 23.91 37.72 3.62
N GLY A 834 24.95 37.66 4.45
CA GLY A 834 25.86 36.55 4.62
C GLY A 834 26.61 36.21 3.33
N ASN A 835 26.81 37.20 2.45
CA ASN A 835 27.58 37.02 1.23
C ASN A 835 28.58 38.15 1.11
N ASP A 836 29.81 37.77 0.84
CA ASP A 836 30.87 38.65 0.39
C ASP A 836 31.25 38.21 -1.04
N SER A 837 30.86 39.00 -2.03
CA SER A 837 31.03 38.66 -3.44
C SER A 837 32.45 38.89 -3.96
N ASP A 838 33.21 39.82 -3.37
CA ASP A 838 34.61 40.13 -3.72
C ASP A 838 35.65 39.49 -2.81
N GLY A 839 35.25 38.94 -1.68
CA GLY A 839 36.12 38.21 -0.77
C GLY A 839 37.00 39.14 0.06
N ASP A 840 36.53 40.34 0.39
CA ASP A 840 37.28 41.33 1.17
C ASP A 840 36.88 41.42 2.65
N GLY A 841 35.99 40.53 3.13
CA GLY A 841 35.53 40.47 4.53
C GLY A 841 34.24 41.24 4.79
N LEU A 842 33.92 42.25 3.96
CA LEU A 842 32.75 43.10 4.16
C LEU A 842 31.51 42.56 3.44
N ASP A 843 30.36 42.46 4.13
CA ASP A 843 29.13 41.91 3.51
C ASP A 843 28.62 42.76 2.33
N ASP A 844 28.15 42.08 1.27
CA ASP A 844 27.53 42.64 0.05
C ASP A 844 26.40 43.65 0.33
N ALA A 845 25.76 43.57 1.50
CA ALA A 845 24.78 44.53 2.01
C ALA A 845 25.36 45.94 2.10
N TYR A 846 26.63 46.02 2.52
CA TYR A 846 27.36 47.23 2.86
C TYR A 846 28.38 47.57 1.76
N ASP A 847 29.02 46.57 1.13
CA ASP A 847 29.88 46.72 -0.05
C ASP A 847 29.55 45.78 -1.24
N PRO A 848 28.75 46.23 -2.23
CA PRO A 848 28.33 45.36 -3.31
C PRO A 848 29.27 45.24 -4.53
N ASP A 849 30.42 45.96 -4.64
CA ASP A 849 31.33 45.91 -5.83
C ASP A 849 32.62 46.81 -5.67
N VAL A 850 33.25 46.88 -4.48
CA VAL A 850 34.31 47.82 -4.04
C VAL A 850 33.86 49.28 -3.98
N GLY A 851 33.61 49.76 -2.76
CA GLY A 851 33.32 51.16 -2.43
C GLY A 851 31.91 51.37 -1.88
N GLY A 852 31.49 50.47 -0.99
CA GLY A 852 30.30 50.53 -0.16
C GLY A 852 30.07 51.84 0.62
N ILE A 853 28.93 51.92 1.31
CA ILE A 853 28.71 52.94 2.35
C ILE A 853 28.85 52.19 3.66
N GLN A 854 30.00 52.37 4.31
CA GLN A 854 30.23 51.89 5.67
C GLN A 854 29.09 52.32 6.59
N VAL A 855 28.71 51.41 7.47
CA VAL A 855 27.80 51.68 8.60
C VAL A 855 28.56 52.60 9.58
N GLY A 856 27.89 53.43 10.39
CA GLY A 856 28.58 54.22 11.43
C GLY A 856 28.81 55.73 11.18
N VAL A 857 27.80 56.47 10.71
CA VAL A 857 27.85 57.96 10.73
C VAL A 857 26.56 58.62 11.22
N VAL A 858 25.66 57.86 11.84
CA VAL A 858 24.43 58.42 12.38
C VAL A 858 24.66 58.85 13.82
N ASP A 859 24.21 60.06 14.10
CA ASP A 859 24.32 60.78 15.37
C ASP A 859 22.97 61.50 15.51
N THR A 860 22.02 60.83 16.17
CA THR A 860 20.59 61.15 16.19
C THR A 860 20.33 62.46 16.94
N ASP A 861 20.97 62.64 18.09
CA ASP A 861 20.84 63.86 18.90
C ASP A 861 21.84 64.99 18.50
N SER A 862 22.83 64.67 17.66
CA SER A 862 23.89 65.56 17.17
C SER A 862 24.90 66.01 18.24
N ASP A 863 25.21 65.18 19.24
CA ASP A 863 26.18 65.49 20.29
C ASP A 863 27.65 65.20 19.90
N GLY A 864 27.84 64.40 18.84
CA GLY A 864 29.13 64.05 18.25
C GLY A 864 29.68 62.69 18.65
N ILE A 865 28.91 61.86 19.36
CA ILE A 865 29.11 60.43 19.53
C ILE A 865 28.19 59.73 18.50
N PRO A 866 28.67 58.77 17.71
CA PRO A 866 27.80 57.95 16.88
C PRO A 866 26.83 57.11 17.72
N ASP A 867 25.64 56.84 17.20
CA ASP A 867 24.58 56.10 17.94
C ASP A 867 25.07 54.74 18.47
N TYR A 868 25.89 53.99 17.70
CA TYR A 868 26.45 52.69 18.12
C TYR A 868 27.47 52.76 19.28
N LEU A 869 27.75 53.97 19.79
CA LEU A 869 28.62 54.23 20.93
C LEU A 869 27.91 55.08 22.01
N ASP A 870 26.60 55.31 21.89
CA ASP A 870 25.82 56.24 22.72
C ASP A 870 24.61 55.59 23.42
N GLU A 871 24.73 55.34 24.74
CA GLU A 871 23.71 54.70 25.59
C GLU A 871 22.29 55.37 25.65
N ASP A 872 22.07 56.51 24.97
CA ASP A 872 20.83 57.33 24.93
C ASP A 872 20.78 58.16 23.62
N SER A 873 20.69 57.48 22.48
CA SER A 873 20.86 57.99 21.11
C SER A 873 19.99 59.21 20.75
N ASP A 874 18.80 59.34 21.32
CA ASP A 874 17.87 60.44 21.05
C ASP A 874 17.80 61.50 22.16
N ASN A 875 18.47 61.21 23.29
CA ASN A 875 18.64 62.04 24.47
C ASN A 875 17.31 62.42 25.13
N ASP A 876 16.37 61.49 25.17
CA ASP A 876 15.04 61.71 25.70
C ASP A 876 14.89 61.33 27.20
N LEU A 877 15.97 60.84 27.82
CA LEU A 877 16.06 60.35 29.21
C LEU A 877 15.58 58.91 29.44
N VAL A 878 15.17 58.19 28.40
CA VAL A 878 14.99 56.75 28.42
C VAL A 878 16.21 56.13 27.72
N PRO A 879 16.96 55.23 28.37
CA PRO A 879 18.12 54.62 27.71
C PRO A 879 17.73 53.64 26.60
N ASP A 880 18.58 53.51 25.59
CA ASP A 880 18.35 52.73 24.38
C ASP A 880 18.03 51.25 24.69
N PHE A 881 18.75 50.64 25.65
CA PHE A 881 18.45 49.28 26.14
C PHE A 881 17.00 49.09 26.66
N VAL A 882 16.36 50.14 27.18
CA VAL A 882 14.97 50.08 27.65
C VAL A 882 14.00 50.14 26.47
N GLU A 883 14.29 51.00 25.50
CA GLU A 883 13.42 51.29 24.36
C GLU A 883 13.51 50.21 23.29
N GLY A 884 14.72 49.75 22.98
CA GLY A 884 14.95 48.63 22.05
C GLY A 884 14.29 47.32 22.49
N GLN A 885 14.07 47.14 23.80
CA GLN A 885 13.69 45.84 24.39
C GLN A 885 12.33 45.81 25.10
N ASP A 886 11.50 46.87 25.04
CA ASP A 886 10.14 46.89 25.64
C ASP A 886 9.02 46.56 24.64
N LEU A 887 9.02 45.33 24.12
CA LEU A 887 7.98 44.84 23.19
C LEU A 887 6.57 44.82 23.82
N ASN A 888 6.50 44.74 25.15
CA ASN A 888 5.25 44.61 25.89
C ASN A 888 4.64 45.98 26.26
N LYS A 889 5.43 47.06 26.13
CA LYS A 889 5.11 48.46 26.41
C LYS A 889 4.76 48.72 27.87
N ASP A 890 5.45 48.10 28.82
CA ASP A 890 5.24 48.34 30.26
C ASP A 890 6.28 49.27 30.92
N GLY A 891 7.14 49.90 30.11
CA GLY A 891 8.19 50.82 30.52
C GLY A 891 9.38 50.11 31.16
N GLN A 892 9.56 48.83 30.90
CA GLN A 892 10.67 48.03 31.40
C GLN A 892 11.16 47.13 30.26
N PRO A 893 12.47 46.91 30.14
CA PRO A 893 12.97 45.98 29.14
C PRO A 893 12.48 44.56 29.44
N ASP A 894 12.10 43.81 28.40
CA ASP A 894 11.61 42.44 28.52
C ASP A 894 12.72 41.46 28.96
N HIS A 895 13.98 41.85 28.77
CA HIS A 895 15.18 41.08 29.07
C HIS A 895 16.11 41.90 30.01
N GLU A 896 16.75 41.25 31.00
CA GLU A 896 17.73 41.90 31.88
C GLU A 896 19.12 41.36 31.51
N PHE A 897 20.07 42.27 31.26
CA PHE A 897 21.48 41.96 30.98
C PHE A 897 22.06 40.98 32.01
N MET A 898 22.48 39.79 31.55
CA MET A 898 22.91 38.71 32.45
C MET A 898 24.41 38.77 32.79
N GLY A 899 25.20 39.55 32.05
CA GLY A 899 26.66 39.63 32.12
C GLY A 899 27.31 38.30 31.78
N LEU A 900 26.69 37.55 30.88
CA LEU A 900 27.15 36.26 30.39
C LEU A 900 27.05 36.32 28.87
N ASP A 901 28.19 36.18 28.22
CA ASP A 901 28.36 35.86 26.81
C ASP A 901 28.93 34.42 26.76
N ALA A 902 28.28 33.51 26.02
CA ALA A 902 28.57 32.08 26.08
C ALA A 902 29.43 31.60 24.91
N ASP A 903 29.30 32.25 23.76
CA ASP A 903 29.96 32.05 22.48
C ASP A 903 31.17 32.96 22.33
N GLY A 904 31.20 34.11 22.99
CA GLY A 904 32.31 35.05 22.92
C GLY A 904 32.18 36.05 21.77
N ASP A 905 30.97 36.35 21.30
CA ASP A 905 30.67 37.18 20.14
C ASP A 905 30.34 38.65 20.49
N GLY A 906 30.51 39.05 21.76
CA GLY A 906 30.21 40.41 22.23
C GLY A 906 28.78 40.59 22.75
N LEU A 907 27.81 39.77 22.31
CA LEU A 907 26.39 39.94 22.66
C LEU A 907 25.99 39.12 23.91
N ASP A 908 25.27 39.74 24.87
CA ASP A 908 24.80 39.00 26.05
C ASP A 908 23.77 37.92 25.70
N ASN A 909 23.86 36.77 26.37
CA ASN A 909 22.92 35.65 26.21
C ASN A 909 21.43 36.03 26.40
N SER A 910 21.11 37.15 27.07
CA SER A 910 19.71 37.61 27.16
C SER A 910 19.18 38.21 25.87
N ASN A 911 20.09 38.66 25.00
CA ASN A 911 19.87 39.39 23.77
C ASN A 911 20.20 38.52 22.55
N ASP A 912 21.05 37.51 22.73
CA ASP A 912 21.27 36.46 21.74
C ASP A 912 20.11 35.41 21.73
N THR A 913 19.74 34.94 20.53
CA THR A 913 18.72 33.92 20.31
C THR A 913 19.30 32.55 19.93
N SER A 914 20.63 32.43 19.89
CA SER A 914 21.36 31.25 19.45
C SER A 914 22.51 30.85 20.42
N ASP A 915 22.18 30.46 21.65
CA ASP A 915 23.10 30.10 22.75
C ASP A 915 24.01 28.84 22.54
N ASP A 916 24.26 28.39 21.29
CA ASP A 916 24.97 27.14 21.00
C ASP A 916 26.45 27.38 20.66
N ILE A 917 27.31 27.25 21.67
CA ILE A 917 28.77 26.99 21.61
C ILE A 917 29.23 25.91 20.60
N THR A 918 28.33 25.28 19.84
CA THR A 918 28.64 24.33 18.76
C THR A 918 28.16 24.75 17.37
N ARG A 919 27.59 25.95 17.21
CA ARG A 919 27.24 26.55 15.92
C ARG A 919 27.86 27.95 15.83
N LEU A 920 28.95 28.05 15.09
CA LEU A 920 29.41 29.28 14.42
C LEU A 920 28.41 29.70 13.32
N GLU A 921 27.10 29.69 13.59
CA GLU A 921 26.06 30.07 12.61
C GLU A 921 25.12 31.13 13.18
N ASN A 922 25.63 32.02 14.03
CA ASN A 922 24.99 33.30 14.30
C ASN A 922 25.99 34.50 14.28
N PRO A 923 26.80 34.70 13.22
CA PRO A 923 27.74 35.83 13.09
C PRO A 923 27.13 37.23 13.29
N MET A 924 25.80 37.31 13.27
CA MET A 924 25.09 38.51 12.85
C MET A 924 24.31 39.17 14.00
N GLY A 925 24.47 38.71 15.25
CA GLY A 925 23.74 39.20 16.42
C GLY A 925 22.21 39.20 16.22
N THR A 926 21.49 38.23 16.78
CA THR A 926 20.03 38.17 16.51
C THR A 926 19.25 39.26 17.24
N ASN A 927 18.98 40.37 16.57
CA ASN A 927 18.06 41.37 17.10
C ASN A 927 16.65 40.80 17.26
N VAL A 928 16.20 40.76 18.51
CA VAL A 928 14.79 40.73 18.87
C VAL A 928 14.06 41.83 18.09
N PRO A 929 12.80 41.67 17.66
CA PRO A 929 12.09 42.74 16.95
C PRO A 929 12.12 44.03 17.78
N LEU A 930 12.82 45.04 17.27
CA LEU A 930 12.95 46.33 17.94
C LEU A 930 11.59 47.03 18.03
N ALA A 931 11.39 47.78 19.11
CA ALA A 931 10.16 48.53 19.33
C ALA A 931 10.05 49.70 18.33
N ASP A 932 8.83 49.86 17.80
CA ASP A 932 8.38 50.98 16.96
C ASP A 932 6.92 51.22 17.39
N SER A 933 6.76 52.13 18.34
CA SER A 933 5.59 52.18 19.18
C SER A 933 4.39 52.81 18.48
N ASP A 934 4.60 53.84 17.68
CA ASP A 934 3.58 54.53 16.89
C ASP A 934 3.47 54.01 15.44
N GLY A 935 4.44 53.20 15.00
CA GLY A 935 4.47 52.59 13.68
C GLY A 935 4.82 53.58 12.56
N ASP A 936 5.50 54.68 12.86
CA ASP A 936 5.93 55.68 11.89
C ASP A 936 7.19 55.27 11.12
N GLY A 937 7.90 54.26 11.64
CA GLY A 937 9.10 53.65 11.07
C GLY A 937 10.42 54.17 11.64
N ILE A 938 10.40 55.03 12.67
CA ILE A 938 11.55 55.35 13.51
C ILE A 938 11.48 54.43 14.74
N PRO A 939 12.53 53.67 15.06
CA PRO A 939 12.57 52.88 16.30
C PRO A 939 12.51 53.77 17.55
N ASP A 940 11.96 53.24 18.65
CA ASP A 940 11.70 54.01 19.88
C ASP A 940 12.98 54.70 20.41
N TRP A 941 14.14 54.01 20.45
CA TRP A 941 15.47 54.55 20.84
C TRP A 941 16.02 55.68 19.95
N ARG A 942 15.32 56.06 18.88
CA ARG A 942 15.64 57.23 18.04
C ARG A 942 14.50 58.23 17.95
N ASP A 943 13.38 57.95 18.59
CA ASP A 943 12.15 58.72 18.43
C ASP A 943 11.75 59.46 19.70
N THR A 944 12.09 60.74 19.72
CA THR A 944 11.71 61.67 20.79
C THR A 944 10.18 61.86 21.03
N ASP A 945 9.29 61.15 20.33
CA ASP A 945 7.81 61.17 20.40
C ASP A 945 7.21 59.77 20.12
N ASP A 946 7.63 58.73 20.84
CA ASP A 946 7.42 57.31 20.52
C ASP A 946 5.96 56.83 20.45
N ASP A 947 4.99 57.54 21.03
CA ASP A 947 3.56 57.24 20.87
C ASP A 947 2.86 58.03 19.74
N GLY A 948 3.58 58.95 19.10
CA GLY A 948 3.11 59.77 17.99
C GLY A 948 1.98 60.76 18.35
N ASP A 949 1.76 61.07 19.64
CA ASP A 949 0.69 61.99 20.07
C ASP A 949 1.06 63.48 19.90
N GLY A 950 2.35 63.76 19.64
CA GLY A 950 2.92 65.09 19.47
C GLY A 950 3.44 65.72 20.77
N LEU A 951 3.73 64.92 21.79
CA LEU A 951 4.26 65.31 23.09
C LEU A 951 5.59 64.60 23.34
N GLN A 952 6.67 65.36 23.32
CA GLN A 952 8.00 64.79 23.50
C GLN A 952 8.20 64.09 24.85
N THR A 953 8.67 62.85 24.80
CA THR A 953 8.92 61.92 25.91
C THR A 953 9.66 62.59 27.06
N ALA A 954 10.87 63.10 26.79
CA ALA A 954 11.77 63.78 27.72
C ALA A 954 11.18 64.90 28.58
N SER A 955 10.11 65.57 28.14
CA SER A 955 9.71 66.85 28.75
C SER A 955 8.22 67.10 28.88
N LYS A 956 7.38 66.35 28.17
CA LYS A 956 5.92 66.51 28.21
C LYS A 956 5.24 65.33 28.89
N GLU A 957 5.94 64.21 28.98
CA GLU A 957 5.37 62.93 29.36
C GLU A 957 5.93 62.38 30.68
N ASP A 958 7.12 62.84 31.09
CA ASP A 958 7.52 62.97 32.50
C ASP A 958 6.57 63.96 33.22
N TRP A 959 5.39 63.46 33.54
CA TRP A 959 4.26 64.19 34.10
C TRP A 959 4.54 64.61 35.54
N ASN A 960 5.34 63.82 36.25
CA ASN A 960 5.62 64.04 37.66
C ASN A 960 6.91 64.90 37.88
N GLU A 961 7.67 65.14 36.81
CA GLU A 961 8.94 65.90 36.73
C GLU A 961 10.04 65.28 37.62
N ASP A 962 10.12 63.94 37.69
CA ASP A 962 11.19 63.24 38.41
C ASP A 962 12.34 62.73 37.54
N GLY A 963 12.25 62.94 36.22
CA GLY A 963 13.29 62.58 35.25
C GLY A 963 13.33 61.08 34.93
N ASP A 964 12.19 60.39 35.06
CA ASP A 964 12.01 58.98 34.72
C ASP A 964 10.63 58.80 34.05
N PRO A 965 10.54 58.96 32.71
CA PRO A 965 9.29 58.83 31.96
C PRO A 965 8.68 57.42 32.04
N THR A 966 9.51 56.40 32.23
CA THR A 966 9.14 54.97 32.18
C THR A 966 8.06 54.56 33.18
N ASN A 967 7.91 55.32 34.27
CA ASN A 967 7.01 54.98 35.37
C ASN A 967 5.67 55.73 35.39
N ASP A 968 5.46 56.67 34.46
CA ASP A 968 4.35 57.61 34.48
C ASP A 968 3.15 57.09 33.65
N ASP A 969 2.13 56.51 34.31
CA ASP A 969 0.86 56.06 33.68
C ASP A 969 -0.34 56.87 34.20
N CYS A 970 -0.86 57.78 33.38
CA CYS A 970 -1.91 58.72 33.79
C CYS A 970 -3.32 58.10 33.89
N ASN A 971 -3.56 57.01 33.16
CA ASN A 971 -4.89 56.42 32.98
C ASN A 971 -5.05 55.08 33.75
N TYR A 972 -3.95 54.56 34.30
CA TYR A 972 -3.79 53.34 35.08
C TYR A 972 -4.10 52.05 34.28
N ASN A 973 -3.79 52.04 32.98
CA ASN A 973 -3.95 50.86 32.12
C ASN A 973 -2.71 49.94 32.17
N GLY A 974 -1.58 50.42 32.72
CA GLY A 974 -0.32 49.69 32.83
C GLY A 974 0.66 49.96 31.68
N ILE A 975 0.38 50.92 30.80
CA ILE A 975 1.27 51.38 29.73
C ILE A 975 1.75 52.79 30.14
N PRO A 976 3.06 53.08 30.15
CA PRO A 976 3.58 54.43 30.38
C PRO A 976 3.02 55.44 29.35
N ASN A 977 2.98 56.72 29.72
CA ASN A 977 2.39 57.74 28.84
C ASN A 977 3.13 57.83 27.50
N TYR A 978 4.47 57.72 27.53
CA TYR A 978 5.32 57.83 26.33
C TYR A 978 5.16 56.67 25.32
N LEU A 979 4.38 55.64 25.67
CA LEU A 979 4.03 54.52 24.80
C LEU A 979 2.50 54.39 24.58
N ASP A 980 1.68 55.36 25.02
CA ASP A 980 0.20 55.29 25.03
C ASP A 980 -0.53 56.49 24.39
N GLU A 981 -0.92 56.34 23.12
CA GLU A 981 -1.74 57.30 22.35
C GLU A 981 -3.02 57.82 23.09
N GLU A 982 -3.59 57.08 24.06
CA GLU A 982 -4.81 57.47 24.77
C GLU A 982 -4.59 58.59 25.82
N SER A 983 -4.39 59.82 25.34
CA SER A 983 -4.27 61.03 26.18
C SER A 983 -5.46 61.25 27.15
N CYS A 984 -5.14 61.39 28.45
CA CYS A 984 -6.07 61.46 29.58
C CYS A 984 -7.33 62.37 29.38
N ASP A 985 -8.52 61.76 29.25
CA ASP A 985 -9.81 62.43 28.98
C ASP A 985 -10.41 63.25 30.18
N LEU A 986 -11.41 64.14 29.92
CA LEU A 986 -11.94 65.15 30.88
C LEU A 986 -12.55 64.57 32.19
N LEU A 987 -11.73 64.36 33.23
CA LEU A 987 -12.14 63.86 34.55
C LEU A 987 -12.56 64.98 35.52
N ILE A 988 -13.84 64.99 35.92
CA ILE A 988 -14.38 65.90 36.95
C ILE A 988 -14.45 65.16 38.29
N PRO A 989 -13.68 65.54 39.33
CA PRO A 989 -13.72 64.84 40.61
C PRO A 989 -15.06 64.99 41.32
N ASP A 990 -15.50 63.95 42.01
CA ASP A 990 -16.71 63.99 42.85
C ASP A 990 -16.45 64.61 44.24
N ALA A 991 -15.17 64.78 44.63
CA ALA A 991 -14.76 65.36 45.90
C ALA A 991 -13.36 65.96 45.85
N PHE A 992 -13.06 66.86 46.78
CA PHE A 992 -11.69 67.31 47.08
C PHE A 992 -11.60 67.80 48.53
N SER A 993 -10.37 67.91 49.05
CA SER A 993 -10.09 68.15 50.47
C SER A 993 -9.19 69.36 50.68
N PRO A 994 -9.74 70.59 50.68
CA PRO A 994 -8.97 71.82 50.88
C PRO A 994 -8.57 72.00 52.36
N ASN A 995 -7.57 71.25 52.81
CA ASN A 995 -7.09 71.16 54.19
C ASN A 995 -5.65 71.72 54.38
N GLY A 996 -4.92 71.98 53.30
CA GLY A 996 -3.58 72.57 53.27
C GLY A 996 -2.43 71.57 53.31
N ASP A 997 -2.65 70.28 53.02
CA ASP A 997 -1.61 69.24 53.01
C ASP A 997 -0.88 69.11 51.65
N GLY A 998 -1.28 69.89 50.64
CA GLY A 998 -0.71 69.88 49.30
C GLY A 998 -1.40 68.88 48.35
N ILE A 999 -2.25 67.98 48.88
CA ILE A 999 -2.89 66.90 48.12
C ILE A 999 -4.38 67.16 48.02
N ASN A 1000 -4.91 67.21 46.79
CA ASN A 1000 -6.34 67.47 46.53
C ASN A 1000 -6.89 68.73 47.21
N ASP A 1001 -6.02 69.71 47.47
CA ASP A 1001 -6.37 70.97 48.11
C ASP A 1001 -7.19 71.91 47.20
N HIS A 1002 -7.16 71.63 45.90
CA HIS A 1002 -7.87 72.37 44.88
C HIS A 1002 -8.74 71.43 44.08
N PHE A 1003 -9.90 71.92 43.65
CA PHE A 1003 -10.81 71.18 42.78
C PHE A 1003 -10.30 71.22 41.34
N ARG A 1004 -9.32 70.36 41.03
CA ARG A 1004 -8.72 70.27 39.71
C ARG A 1004 -9.54 69.36 38.81
N ILE A 1005 -9.99 69.87 37.67
CA ILE A 1005 -10.67 69.07 36.64
C ILE A 1005 -9.59 68.71 35.61
N ARG A 1006 -9.36 67.41 35.37
CA ARG A 1006 -8.36 66.93 34.39
C ARG A 1006 -8.90 67.09 32.96
N GLY A 1007 -8.03 67.23 31.96
CA GLY A 1007 -8.44 67.47 30.55
C GLY A 1007 -8.92 68.89 30.22
N MET A 1008 -8.75 69.86 31.14
CA MET A 1008 -9.23 71.24 30.93
C MET A 1008 -8.43 72.03 29.87
N TYR A 1009 -7.22 71.60 29.51
CA TYR A 1009 -6.41 72.24 28.47
C TYR A 1009 -7.10 72.21 27.09
N LYS A 1010 -7.87 71.15 26.81
CA LYS A 1010 -8.71 71.01 25.61
C LYS A 1010 -9.88 72.03 25.57
N TYR A 1011 -10.20 72.71 26.68
CA TYR A 1011 -11.31 73.69 26.80
C TYR A 1011 -10.89 75.03 27.46
N PRO A 1012 -10.03 75.82 26.81
CA PRO A 1012 -9.37 76.98 27.41
C PRO A 1012 -10.31 78.12 27.85
N ASN A 1013 -11.54 78.22 27.33
CA ASN A 1013 -12.55 79.20 27.77
C ASN A 1013 -13.75 78.58 28.50
N ALA A 1014 -13.59 77.40 29.10
CA ALA A 1014 -14.64 76.78 29.90
C ALA A 1014 -15.01 77.61 31.14
N LYS A 1015 -16.28 77.60 31.50
CA LYS A 1015 -16.81 78.29 32.68
C LYS A 1015 -17.32 77.30 33.71
N ILE A 1016 -16.92 77.48 34.97
CA ILE A 1016 -17.49 76.74 36.10
C ILE A 1016 -18.43 77.62 36.92
N GLU A 1017 -19.51 77.03 37.41
CA GLU A 1017 -20.43 77.59 38.40
C GLU A 1017 -20.74 76.54 39.47
N ILE A 1018 -20.52 76.89 40.73
CA ILE A 1018 -20.82 76.05 41.89
C ILE A 1018 -22.01 76.62 42.64
N TYR A 1019 -22.96 75.76 42.96
CA TYR A 1019 -24.19 76.12 43.66
C TYR A 1019 -24.26 75.42 45.03
N ASN A 1020 -24.71 76.15 46.04
CA ASN A 1020 -25.06 75.53 47.32
C ASN A 1020 -26.41 74.80 47.23
N ARG A 1021 -26.75 74.06 48.29
CA ARG A 1021 -28.00 73.27 48.39
C ARG A 1021 -29.30 74.06 48.21
N TRP A 1022 -29.28 75.39 48.28
CA TRP A 1022 -30.45 76.25 48.08
C TRP A 1022 -30.54 76.80 46.65
N GLY A 1023 -29.62 76.40 45.76
CA GLY A 1023 -29.59 76.84 44.37
C GLY A 1023 -29.00 78.23 44.16
N ALA A 1024 -28.25 78.76 45.15
CA ALA A 1024 -27.50 80.00 44.98
C ALA A 1024 -26.07 79.70 44.53
N VAL A 1025 -25.59 80.40 43.48
CA VAL A 1025 -24.20 80.34 43.04
C VAL A 1025 -23.31 80.83 44.18
N VAL A 1026 -22.33 80.03 44.58
CA VAL A 1026 -21.32 80.37 45.59
C VAL A 1026 -19.94 80.59 44.98
N TYR A 1027 -19.63 79.93 43.87
CA TYR A 1027 -18.40 80.15 43.12
C TYR A 1027 -18.68 80.19 41.62
N THR A 1028 -18.00 81.05 40.89
CA THR A 1028 -18.00 81.04 39.43
C THR A 1028 -16.67 81.54 38.89
N LYS A 1029 -16.18 80.92 37.82
CA LYS A 1029 -14.97 81.36 37.14
C LYS A 1029 -15.06 81.05 35.64
N GLU A 1030 -14.72 82.03 34.82
CA GLU A 1030 -14.49 81.89 33.38
C GLU A 1030 -13.06 81.42 33.14
N ASN A 1031 -12.79 80.72 32.04
CA ASN A 1031 -11.48 80.14 31.69
C ASN A 1031 -10.93 79.25 32.82
N TYR A 1032 -11.79 78.40 33.38
CA TYR A 1032 -11.44 77.50 34.48
C TYR A 1032 -10.42 76.46 34.02
N GLY A 1033 -9.30 76.30 34.74
CA GLY A 1033 -8.26 75.30 34.39
C GLY A 1033 -7.38 75.64 33.17
N ASN A 1034 -7.44 76.87 32.65
CA ASN A 1034 -6.55 77.30 31.56
C ASN A 1034 -5.14 77.61 32.10
N ILE A 1035 -4.18 76.74 31.77
CA ILE A 1035 -2.78 76.81 32.24
C ILE A 1035 -1.88 77.78 31.45
N THR A 1036 -2.33 78.28 30.30
CA THR A 1036 -1.57 79.30 29.54
C THR A 1036 -1.48 80.65 30.27
N MET A 1037 -2.23 80.83 31.36
CA MET A 1037 -1.98 81.83 32.40
C MET A 1037 -0.98 81.26 33.43
N TYR A 1038 0.31 81.21 33.05
CA TYR A 1038 1.40 80.63 33.83
C TYR A 1038 1.40 81.01 35.33
N GLY A 1039 1.40 79.98 36.19
CA GLY A 1039 1.67 80.10 37.62
C GLY A 1039 0.58 80.72 38.50
N ASP A 1040 -0.68 80.80 38.04
CA ASP A 1040 -1.78 81.39 38.83
C ASP A 1040 -2.39 80.39 39.84
N PRO A 1041 -2.17 80.55 41.17
CA PRO A 1041 -2.79 79.68 42.17
C PRO A 1041 -4.32 79.81 42.23
N ASP A 1042 -4.90 80.89 41.65
CA ASP A 1042 -6.35 81.04 41.53
C ASP A 1042 -6.93 80.21 40.37
N ALA A 1043 -6.09 79.51 39.57
CA ALA A 1043 -6.49 78.66 38.43
C ALA A 1043 -7.61 77.67 38.79
N TRP A 1044 -7.54 77.12 40.00
CA TRP A 1044 -8.40 76.05 40.50
C TRP A 1044 -9.20 76.51 41.73
N TRP A 1045 -10.38 75.93 41.92
CA TRP A 1045 -11.25 76.28 43.04
C TRP A 1045 -10.77 75.64 44.35
N ASP A 1046 -10.39 76.47 45.33
CA ASP A 1046 -9.88 76.08 46.66
C ASP A 1046 -10.98 75.87 47.73
N GLY A 1047 -12.23 75.82 47.29
CA GLY A 1047 -13.39 75.70 48.17
C GLY A 1047 -13.79 76.99 48.88
N ARG A 1048 -13.40 78.18 48.37
CA ARG A 1048 -13.93 79.49 48.82
C ARG A 1048 -15.00 80.04 47.88
N ALA A 1049 -15.87 80.88 48.41
CA ALA A 1049 -16.91 81.55 47.62
C ALA A 1049 -16.41 82.86 47.00
N ASN A 1050 -16.76 83.13 45.73
CA ASN A 1050 -16.40 84.37 45.02
C ASN A 1050 -17.61 85.11 44.39
N SER A 1051 -18.85 84.65 44.62
CA SER A 1051 -20.07 85.22 43.99
C SER A 1051 -20.74 86.35 44.81
N LYS A 1052 -21.53 87.22 44.15
CA LYS A 1052 -22.22 88.38 44.76
C LYS A 1052 -23.41 87.94 45.63
N GLY A 1053 -23.16 87.66 46.91
CA GLY A 1053 -24.19 87.31 47.91
C GLY A 1053 -23.62 86.79 49.23
N THR A 1054 -22.36 86.33 49.19
CA THR A 1054 -21.50 85.96 50.33
C THR A 1054 -20.36 86.99 50.41
N SER A 1055 -19.78 87.25 51.59
CA SER A 1055 -18.56 88.08 51.61
C SER A 1055 -17.47 87.32 50.87
N GLY A 1056 -16.98 87.87 49.75
CA GLY A 1056 -16.15 87.18 48.72
C GLY A 1056 -14.75 86.73 49.17
N SER A 1057 -14.66 86.04 50.30
CA SER A 1057 -13.50 85.30 50.81
C SER A 1057 -13.91 84.23 51.85
N GLU A 1058 -15.21 83.97 52.03
CA GLU A 1058 -15.70 82.96 52.99
C GLU A 1058 -15.37 81.53 52.52
N ILE A 1059 -14.75 80.78 53.43
CA ILE A 1059 -14.53 79.34 53.30
C ILE A 1059 -15.90 78.65 53.27
N LEU A 1060 -16.16 77.87 52.23
CA LEU A 1060 -17.37 77.08 52.15
C LEU A 1060 -17.28 75.88 53.11
N PRO A 1061 -18.34 75.60 53.88
CA PRO A 1061 -18.34 74.50 54.84
C PRO A 1061 -18.33 73.13 54.14
N THR A 1062 -17.83 72.11 54.84
CA THR A 1062 -17.92 70.70 54.46
C THR A 1062 -19.35 70.33 54.07
N GLY A 1063 -19.51 69.68 52.90
CA GLY A 1063 -20.81 69.31 52.37
C GLY A 1063 -20.85 69.22 50.85
N THR A 1064 -22.01 68.83 50.33
CA THR A 1064 -22.24 68.66 48.88
C THR A 1064 -22.67 69.97 48.24
N TYR A 1065 -22.03 70.29 47.13
CA TYR A 1065 -22.34 71.41 46.24
C TYR A 1065 -22.65 70.87 44.83
N PHE A 1066 -23.40 71.64 44.05
CA PHE A 1066 -23.70 71.28 42.67
C PHE A 1066 -22.73 72.00 41.73
N VAL A 1067 -22.06 71.24 40.86
CA VAL A 1067 -21.15 71.75 39.85
C VAL A 1067 -21.92 71.88 38.54
N VAL A 1068 -21.78 73.03 37.89
CA VAL A 1068 -22.20 73.24 36.50
C VAL A 1068 -20.97 73.71 35.74
N LEU A 1069 -20.46 72.87 34.83
CA LEU A 1069 -19.35 73.19 33.93
C LEU A 1069 -19.91 73.42 32.54
N ILE A 1070 -19.62 74.59 31.97
CA ILE A 1070 -20.11 75.05 30.67
C ILE A 1070 -18.91 75.11 29.73
N LEU A 1071 -18.92 74.24 28.72
CA LEU A 1071 -17.88 74.17 27.69
C LEU A 1071 -18.33 74.97 26.46
N GLU A 1072 -17.39 75.47 25.65
CA GLU A 1072 -17.60 76.47 24.59
C GLU A 1072 -18.65 76.09 23.53
N ASN A 1073 -18.92 74.80 23.32
CA ASN A 1073 -19.86 74.29 22.32
C ASN A 1073 -21.28 73.96 22.85
N SER A 1074 -21.71 74.64 23.92
CA SER A 1074 -23.05 74.49 24.55
C SER A 1074 -23.29 73.17 25.30
N PHE A 1075 -22.26 72.36 25.51
CA PHE A 1075 -22.33 71.20 26.40
C PHE A 1075 -22.23 71.68 27.85
N VAL A 1076 -23.17 71.22 28.68
CA VAL A 1076 -23.23 71.59 30.10
C VAL A 1076 -23.14 70.31 30.92
N HIS A 1077 -22.00 70.09 31.56
CA HIS A 1077 -21.85 69.04 32.54
C HIS A 1077 -22.45 69.50 33.87
N LYS A 1078 -23.27 68.63 34.49
CA LYS A 1078 -23.91 68.90 35.79
C LYS A 1078 -23.60 67.75 36.73
N GLY A 1079 -22.82 68.04 37.75
CA GLY A 1079 -22.38 67.06 38.74
C GLY A 1079 -22.62 67.54 40.17
N ILE A 1080 -22.17 66.71 41.10
CA ILE A 1080 -22.03 67.10 42.50
C ILE A 1080 -20.56 67.06 42.86
N VAL A 1081 -20.16 67.93 43.77
CA VAL A 1081 -18.84 67.87 44.41
C VAL A 1081 -19.01 67.91 45.91
N TYR A 1082 -18.31 67.03 46.60
CA TYR A 1082 -18.24 67.02 48.05
C TYR A 1082 -16.96 67.69 48.53
N ILE A 1083 -17.10 68.76 49.31
CA ILE A 1083 -15.97 69.37 50.00
C ILE A 1083 -15.76 68.61 51.31
N ASN A 1084 -14.58 68.03 51.49
CA ASN A 1084 -14.16 67.34 52.73
C ASN A 1084 -13.01 68.09 53.41
N ARG A 1085 -13.32 68.97 54.37
CA ARG A 1085 -12.30 69.69 55.15
C ARG A 1085 -11.97 69.03 56.47
#